data_AF-A0A0K0G4F7-F1
#
_entry.id   AF-A0A0K0G4F7-F1
#
_cell.length_a   1.000
_cell.length_b   1.000
_cell.length_c   1.000
_cell.angle_alpha   90.00
_cell.angle_beta   90.00
_cell.angle_gamma   90.00
#
_symmetry.space_group_name_H-M   'P 1'
#
loop_
_entity.id
_entity.type
_entity.pdbx_description
1 polymer ?
#
loop_
_entity_poly.entity_id
_entity_poly.type
_entity_poly.pdbx_seq_one_letter_code
_entity_poly.pdbx_strand_id
1 'polypeptide(L)'
;MNSGCQYTSSFKILDFDISLDNAKSILNQILSKEGKPAVCFNIDIINNAQPFIFRAKAEVVLLSGNVYFGLGMGKSKRVATAECAYKILQEISHNNEYQTTDKKNLPKKANIPQLVVRVTEDEALYNDVKALYNWLEIKLPDFPIVKNELPEPGCKKISPPTFFDFEGVFREPNHYSPDFRNSRKNYMNIWSPPISNYDCWKNSMVDDVLFKEKSLEKISQILLNIENRKSPLMKIEESRKHLPIYDKKNDIIQAVEESQILLIKSSTGSGKSTQIGQFLLKHYIDNMKGAEFNCIITQPRRLAAINLAKRVAEERYECVGESIGYCVRFEKLYPRPFGSILYATVGTIIKKLSNGLKGISHIIVDEVHERSLETDFLLIILKKMLSNCSGIKIILMSATIDTTQFEKYMSGIRVMELHGKSYEVMELYLDEFIQHYKIYPSLFVPPPGYDVNSNLWDFNYLPNGKFISPLGTYITEQIESSDEIPYDIIKMMVEESCKAMISSNEQGSILIFLPGWSEIILCMEELKTSSSEDMYWLVPLHSNLSFDDQRKVFKSPPKDKFKIIVSTNIAESSITVDDVLYVIDSCKQKKQLINHKSATCYYEVSYTSKDCMDQRKGRAGRIRKGYCYRLISRSLWHTLPLHTEAEIKTAPLDSTILGIKALGLGDSVSFLKDSIEQIDERNIIEAEEYLRQLSALDKNKNITYIGKVMERLPFTPETAKCVLTATLFNVADSIAVICGYYNSNLPLFNNPFKQLEIADAILQLCGDFISDHILPLLAMKINTAEYKNVNYSLPILKLINKDNMANLYMVKNQIFEVLKNEFQNTDFHEYGVSSNKDSSAQMHVIMSLLVKSFYPNIAIQSKKRAFIDMEGYKVGLNKISVLSIDKNNYEDRSPFIIYSQKIITKYTMFKECSVVSPLQLLLFGYKEVIYKGGNKLIIDDIIIFDIDPKFGQMIIYLKVIIDNLLQSLCARGFLSEKEQAIKYYIRNLVERVSTMGYTINGKTFPKKNLIGVTRVNFQEIGGMTNWM
;
A
#
# COMPACT_ATOMS: atom_id res chain seq x y z
N MET A 1 -48.81 9.64 -10.23
CA MET A 1 -48.35 11.03 -10.47
C MET A 1 -46.84 11.04 -10.31
N ASN A 2 -46.14 11.33 -11.42
CA ASN A 2 -44.69 11.45 -11.50
C ASN A 2 -44.24 12.72 -10.79
N SER A 3 -43.30 12.61 -9.85
CA SER A 3 -42.45 13.71 -9.43
C SER A 3 -41.02 13.19 -9.30
N GLY A 4 -40.30 13.21 -10.43
CA GLY A 4 -38.85 13.15 -10.40
C GLY A 4 -38.33 14.42 -9.75
N CYS A 5 -37.62 14.29 -8.63
CA CYS A 5 -36.81 15.39 -8.10
C CYS A 5 -35.60 15.59 -9.02
N GLN A 6 -35.68 16.61 -9.88
CA GLN A 6 -34.50 17.23 -10.47
C GLN A 6 -33.67 17.88 -9.35
N TYR A 7 -32.65 17.20 -8.84
CA TYR A 7 -31.57 17.88 -8.11
C TYR A 7 -30.58 18.44 -9.14
N THR A 8 -30.78 19.70 -9.52
CA THR A 8 -29.91 20.45 -10.44
C THR A 8 -29.27 21.62 -9.72
N SER A 9 -28.17 21.35 -9.01
CA SER A 9 -27.06 22.30 -8.79
C SER A 9 -25.95 21.58 -8.03
N SER A 10 -24.94 21.07 -8.74
CA SER A 10 -23.69 20.64 -8.10
C SER A 10 -23.02 21.86 -7.47
N PHE A 11 -22.83 21.86 -6.16
CA PHE A 11 -22.05 22.89 -5.46
C PHE A 11 -20.79 22.28 -4.87
N LYS A 12 -19.76 23.11 -4.67
CA LYS A 12 -18.47 22.68 -4.13
C LYS A 12 -18.25 23.23 -2.72
N ILE A 13 -17.77 22.37 -1.85
CA ILE A 13 -17.24 22.74 -0.53
C ILE A 13 -15.89 22.06 -0.34
N LEU A 14 -14.88 22.82 0.10
CA LEU A 14 -13.51 22.32 0.30
C LEU A 14 -12.89 21.64 -0.94
N ASP A 15 -13.18 22.16 -2.14
CA ASP A 15 -12.75 21.62 -3.45
C ASP A 15 -13.38 20.26 -3.83
N PHE A 16 -14.32 19.74 -3.05
CA PHE A 16 -15.09 18.54 -3.38
C PHE A 16 -16.44 18.90 -4.00
N ASP A 17 -16.83 18.20 -5.06
CA ASP A 17 -18.21 18.20 -5.56
C ASP A 17 -19.11 17.49 -4.54
N ILE A 18 -20.12 18.20 -4.03
CA ILE A 18 -20.98 17.66 -2.99
C ILE A 18 -22.07 16.78 -3.60
N SER A 19 -22.12 15.54 -3.13
CA SER A 19 -23.13 14.54 -3.46
C SER A 19 -23.72 13.99 -2.16
N LEU A 20 -24.84 13.27 -2.25
CA LEU A 20 -25.41 12.60 -1.09
C LEU A 20 -24.41 11.60 -0.46
N ASP A 21 -23.61 10.92 -1.28
CA ASP A 21 -22.69 9.88 -0.81
C ASP A 21 -21.53 10.41 0.02
N ASN A 22 -21.05 11.62 -0.28
CA ASN A 22 -19.92 12.23 0.43
C ASN A 22 -20.34 13.32 1.45
N ALA A 23 -21.59 13.78 1.43
CA ALA A 23 -22.06 14.89 2.25
C ALA A 23 -21.82 14.71 3.75
N LYS A 24 -22.10 13.53 4.31
CA LYS A 24 -21.86 13.27 5.74
C LYS A 24 -20.37 13.32 6.10
N SER A 25 -19.51 12.84 5.22
CA SER A 25 -18.06 12.89 5.41
C SER A 25 -17.57 14.33 5.38
N ILE A 26 -18.01 15.11 4.39
CA ILE A 26 -17.59 16.51 4.20
C ILE A 26 -18.14 17.41 5.30
N LEU A 27 -19.37 17.18 5.78
CA LEU A 27 -19.90 17.91 6.94
C LEU A 27 -19.09 17.62 8.21
N ASN A 28 -18.75 16.36 8.45
CA ASN A 28 -17.87 15.99 9.56
C ASN A 28 -16.46 16.57 9.39
N GLN A 29 -15.99 16.72 8.16
CA GLN A 29 -14.76 17.43 7.86
C GLN A 29 -14.88 18.91 8.26
N ILE A 30 -15.94 19.62 7.87
CA ILE A 30 -16.14 21.02 8.31
C ILE A 30 -16.19 21.13 9.84
N LEU A 31 -16.99 20.29 10.51
CA LEU A 31 -17.07 20.28 11.98
C LEU A 31 -15.73 19.97 12.63
N SER A 32 -14.98 19.04 12.06
CA SER A 32 -13.65 18.70 12.56
C SER A 32 -12.65 19.83 12.32
N LYS A 33 -12.74 20.58 11.20
CA LYS A 33 -11.97 21.84 10.99
C LYS A 33 -12.27 22.86 12.08
N GLU A 34 -13.50 22.87 12.56
CA GLU A 34 -13.94 23.75 13.64
C GLU A 34 -13.70 23.20 15.05
N GLY A 35 -13.06 22.03 15.19
CA GLY A 35 -12.78 21.42 16.47
C GLY A 35 -14.01 20.83 17.18
N LYS A 36 -15.11 20.63 16.46
CA LYS A 36 -16.37 20.09 16.96
C LYS A 36 -16.43 18.57 16.75
N PRO A 37 -17.15 17.82 17.62
CA PRO A 37 -17.37 16.39 17.41
C PRO A 37 -18.12 16.16 16.10
N ALA A 38 -18.04 14.93 15.60
CA ALA A 38 -18.83 14.51 14.45
C ALA A 38 -20.31 14.85 14.69
N VAL A 39 -21.00 15.26 13.63
CA VAL A 39 -22.40 15.70 13.72
C VAL A 39 -23.24 14.60 14.37
N CYS A 40 -23.91 14.97 15.46
CA CYS A 40 -24.87 14.09 16.10
C CYS A 40 -26.20 14.26 15.39
N PHE A 41 -26.63 13.22 14.67
CA PHE A 41 -27.95 13.20 14.08
C PHE A 41 -28.94 12.66 15.11
N ASN A 42 -29.93 13.46 15.46
CA ASN A 42 -31.11 12.97 16.13
C ASN A 42 -32.02 12.31 15.10
N ILE A 43 -32.17 10.99 15.18
CA ILE A 43 -32.88 10.22 14.17
C ILE A 43 -34.18 9.72 14.78
N ASP A 44 -35.27 10.29 14.31
CA ASP A 44 -36.60 9.82 14.64
C ASP A 44 -37.12 8.93 13.50
N ILE A 45 -37.91 7.92 13.84
CA ILE A 45 -38.72 7.22 12.85
C ILE A 45 -40.03 8.01 12.71
N ILE A 46 -40.39 8.39 11.49
CA ILE A 46 -41.70 9.01 11.24
C ILE A 46 -42.74 7.90 11.32
N ASN A 47 -43.37 7.79 12.49
CA ASN A 47 -44.51 6.89 12.67
C ASN A 47 -45.64 7.35 11.72
N ASN A 48 -46.14 6.41 10.90
CA ASN A 48 -47.15 6.56 9.83
C ASN A 48 -46.66 6.83 8.40
N ALA A 49 -45.36 6.70 8.09
CA ALA A 49 -44.87 6.65 6.70
C ALA A 49 -44.47 5.21 6.29
N GLN A 50 -45.00 4.71 5.16
CA GLN A 50 -44.68 3.40 4.56
C GLN A 50 -44.04 3.60 3.18
N PRO A 51 -42.82 3.06 2.91
CA PRO A 51 -41.92 2.38 3.85
C PRO A 51 -41.39 3.32 4.95
N PHE A 52 -40.81 2.78 6.03
CA PHE A 52 -40.28 3.58 7.15
C PHE A 52 -39.36 4.69 6.65
N ILE A 53 -39.73 5.93 6.97
CA ILE A 53 -38.92 7.11 6.67
C ILE A 53 -38.22 7.52 7.96
N PHE A 54 -36.89 7.41 7.95
CA PHE A 54 -36.05 7.95 8.99
C PHE A 54 -35.93 9.44 8.77
N ARG A 55 -36.21 10.22 9.80
CA ARG A 55 -35.99 11.66 9.83
C ARG A 55 -34.76 11.93 10.66
N ALA A 56 -33.68 12.27 10.00
CA ALA A 56 -32.48 12.77 10.66
C ALA A 56 -32.61 14.28 10.80
N LYS A 57 -32.44 14.77 12.02
CA LYS A 57 -32.28 16.18 12.34
C LYS A 57 -30.87 16.37 12.87
N ALA A 58 -30.19 17.39 12.38
CA ALA A 58 -28.95 17.83 12.97
C ALA A 58 -28.89 19.34 12.96
N GLU A 59 -28.44 19.89 14.07
CA GLU A 59 -28.12 21.29 14.19
C GLU A 59 -26.60 21.40 14.27
N VAL A 60 -26.03 22.18 13.36
CA VAL A 60 -24.61 22.45 13.28
C VAL A 60 -24.42 23.95 13.48
N VAL A 61 -23.97 24.31 14.66
CA VAL A 61 -23.45 25.65 14.90
C VAL A 61 -22.04 25.69 14.33
N LEU A 62 -21.69 26.70 13.54
CA LEU A 62 -20.32 26.95 13.06
C LEU A 62 -19.61 28.02 13.90
N LEU A 63 -18.29 28.16 13.81
CA LEU A 63 -17.47 29.14 14.55
C LEU A 63 -17.79 30.58 14.11
N SER A 64 -18.34 30.76 12.92
CA SER A 64 -18.94 32.00 12.44
C SER A 64 -20.12 32.48 13.30
N GLY A 65 -20.64 31.63 14.21
CA GLY A 65 -21.85 31.89 14.99
C GLY A 65 -23.14 31.52 14.23
N ASN A 66 -23.03 31.14 12.96
CA ASN A 66 -24.15 30.71 12.15
C ASN A 66 -24.61 29.31 12.57
N VAL A 67 -25.93 29.14 12.63
CA VAL A 67 -26.58 27.87 12.97
C VAL A 67 -27.21 27.30 11.72
N TYR A 68 -26.81 26.10 11.36
CA TYR A 68 -27.27 25.37 10.19
C TYR A 68 -28.12 24.20 10.62
N PHE A 69 -29.30 24.07 10.03
CA PHE A 69 -30.24 23.03 10.41
C PHE A 69 -30.50 22.10 9.23
N GLY A 70 -30.12 20.85 9.41
CA GLY A 70 -30.41 19.78 8.47
C GLY A 70 -31.65 19.02 8.88
N LEU A 71 -32.54 18.81 7.91
CA LEU A 71 -33.60 17.82 8.01
C LEU A 71 -33.57 16.90 6.78
N GLY A 72 -33.06 15.70 6.98
CA GLY A 72 -33.01 14.66 5.95
C GLY A 72 -34.06 13.58 6.19
N MET A 73 -34.62 13.05 5.11
CA MET A 73 -35.64 12.02 5.13
C MET A 73 -35.25 10.88 4.19
N GLY A 74 -34.86 9.75 4.76
CA GLY A 74 -34.38 8.61 3.99
C GLY A 74 -35.12 7.34 4.34
N LYS A 75 -35.15 6.39 3.39
CA LYS A 75 -35.59 5.01 3.64
C LYS A 75 -34.65 4.24 4.58
N SER A 76 -33.47 4.79 4.87
CA SER A 76 -32.53 4.28 5.87
C SER A 76 -31.95 5.43 6.69
N LYS A 77 -31.42 5.12 7.88
CA LYS A 77 -30.66 6.08 8.69
C LYS A 77 -29.50 6.71 7.90
N ARG A 78 -28.84 5.94 7.03
CA ARG A 78 -27.75 6.44 6.19
C ARG A 78 -28.24 7.47 5.18
N VAL A 79 -29.29 7.18 4.42
CA VAL A 79 -29.85 8.12 3.44
C VAL A 79 -30.40 9.36 4.15
N ALA A 80 -31.08 9.20 5.29
CA ALA A 80 -31.59 10.30 6.08
C ALA A 80 -30.46 11.20 6.61
N THR A 81 -29.41 10.61 7.17
CA THR A 81 -28.26 11.38 7.68
C THR A 81 -27.41 11.98 6.56
N ALA A 82 -27.30 11.33 5.41
CA ALA A 82 -26.63 11.83 4.21
C ALA A 82 -27.38 13.03 3.62
N GLU A 83 -28.70 12.94 3.48
CA GLU A 83 -29.53 14.04 3.00
C GLU A 83 -29.57 15.19 4.01
N CYS A 84 -29.62 14.88 5.31
CA CYS A 84 -29.53 15.86 6.38
C CYS A 84 -28.20 16.62 6.30
N ALA A 85 -27.08 15.88 6.13
CA ALA A 85 -25.77 16.47 5.95
C ALA A 85 -25.66 17.28 4.66
N TYR A 86 -26.23 16.78 3.56
CA TYR A 86 -26.23 17.44 2.26
C TYR A 86 -26.95 18.78 2.33
N LYS A 87 -28.10 18.85 3.02
CA LYS A 87 -28.83 20.10 3.24
C LYS A 87 -28.06 21.10 4.11
N ILE A 88 -27.42 20.63 5.18
CA ILE A 88 -26.54 21.49 5.99
C ILE A 88 -25.41 22.04 5.14
N LEU A 89 -24.75 21.18 4.35
CA LEU A 89 -23.71 21.61 3.43
C LEU A 89 -24.24 22.56 2.36
N GLN A 90 -25.43 22.32 1.84
CA GLN A 90 -26.06 23.20 0.87
C GLN A 90 -26.27 24.59 1.48
N GLU A 91 -26.78 24.70 2.70
CA GLU A 91 -26.91 25.98 3.41
C GLU A 91 -25.57 26.65 3.70
N ILE A 92 -24.56 25.87 4.14
CA ILE A 92 -23.18 26.36 4.31
C ILE A 92 -22.65 26.95 3.00
N SER A 93 -22.91 26.26 1.88
CA SER A 93 -22.55 26.74 0.55
C SER A 93 -23.30 28.02 0.19
N HIS A 94 -24.61 28.11 0.42
CA HIS A 94 -25.40 29.31 0.12
C HIS A 94 -24.94 30.53 0.92
N ASN A 95 -24.45 30.33 2.14
CA ASN A 95 -23.87 31.38 2.97
C ASN A 95 -22.40 31.71 2.59
N ASN A 96 -21.90 31.17 1.48
CA ASN A 96 -20.53 31.31 0.98
C ASN A 96 -19.44 30.89 1.99
N GLU A 97 -19.80 30.06 2.98
CA GLU A 97 -18.83 29.46 3.89
C GLU A 97 -18.21 28.23 3.23
N TYR A 98 -16.88 28.13 3.26
CA TYR A 98 -16.11 27.00 2.71
C TYR A 98 -16.25 26.74 1.19
N GLN A 99 -16.72 27.72 0.39
CA GLN A 99 -16.71 27.68 -1.08
C GLN A 99 -15.31 27.90 -1.70
N THR A 100 -15.08 27.30 -2.86
CA THR A 100 -13.78 27.16 -3.56
C THR A 100 -13.15 28.45 -4.12
N THR A 101 -13.86 29.57 -4.19
CA THR A 101 -13.37 30.79 -4.88
C THR A 101 -12.64 31.78 -3.97
N ASP A 102 -12.85 31.72 -2.65
CA ASP A 102 -12.23 32.65 -1.71
C ASP A 102 -11.17 31.97 -0.83
N LYS A 103 -9.95 31.86 -1.36
CA LYS A 103 -8.76 31.67 -0.51
C LYS A 103 -8.61 32.75 0.57
N LYS A 104 -9.35 33.87 0.46
CA LYS A 104 -9.41 34.96 1.45
C LYS A 104 -10.35 34.69 2.63
N ASN A 105 -11.30 33.74 2.53
CA ASN A 105 -12.30 33.45 3.57
C ASN A 105 -12.29 31.98 4.08
N LEU A 106 -11.27 31.18 3.77
CA LEU A 106 -10.94 30.04 4.64
C LEU A 106 -10.64 30.62 6.04
N PRO A 107 -11.35 30.22 7.12
CA PRO A 107 -11.04 30.73 8.46
C PRO A 107 -9.56 30.47 8.73
N LYS A 108 -8.77 31.55 8.87
CA LYS A 108 -7.30 31.58 9.01
C LYS A 108 -6.78 30.49 9.96
N LYS A 109 -6.51 29.24 9.54
CA LYS A 109 -5.97 28.16 10.41
C LYS A 109 -6.43 28.28 11.88
N ALA A 110 -7.72 28.63 12.13
CA ALA A 110 -8.08 29.40 13.33
C ALA A 110 -7.95 28.60 14.62
N ASN A 111 -7.82 27.28 14.47
CA ASN A 111 -7.67 26.30 15.53
C ASN A 111 -6.23 25.77 15.71
N ILE A 112 -5.27 26.18 14.87
CA ILE A 112 -3.86 25.77 15.04
C ILE A 112 -3.17 26.82 15.92
N PRO A 113 -2.74 26.47 17.14
CA PRO A 113 -2.04 27.42 17.99
C PRO A 113 -0.72 27.82 17.34
N GLN A 114 -0.45 29.13 17.26
CA GLN A 114 0.88 29.60 16.91
C GLN A 114 1.82 29.30 18.08
N LEU A 115 2.85 28.49 17.80
CA LEU A 115 3.82 28.07 18.79
C LEU A 115 5.10 28.89 18.62
N VAL A 116 5.52 29.56 19.70
CA VAL A 116 6.79 30.28 19.74
C VAL A 116 7.86 29.36 20.30
N VAL A 117 8.84 29.03 19.46
CA VAL A 117 10.03 28.26 19.81
C VAL A 117 11.18 29.24 19.98
N ARG A 118 11.69 29.37 21.21
CA ARG A 118 12.92 30.13 21.47
C ARG A 118 14.11 29.20 21.42
N VAL A 119 14.99 29.39 20.45
CA VAL A 119 16.18 28.55 20.28
C VAL A 119 17.29 29.09 21.19
N THR A 120 17.98 28.20 21.92
CA THR A 120 19.14 28.60 22.71
C THR A 120 20.27 29.03 21.78
N GLU A 121 20.86 30.20 22.03
CA GLU A 121 22.00 30.70 21.25
C GLU A 121 23.20 29.77 21.39
N ASP A 122 23.84 29.45 20.26
CA ASP A 122 25.08 28.66 20.18
C ASP A 122 26.02 29.37 19.20
N GLU A 123 26.77 30.35 19.73
CA GLU A 123 27.67 31.20 18.93
C GLU A 123 28.73 30.39 18.19
N ALA A 124 29.22 29.32 18.81
CA ALA A 124 30.17 28.41 18.20
C ALA A 124 29.57 27.71 16.97
N LEU A 125 28.35 27.15 17.08
CA LEU A 125 27.64 26.55 15.96
C LEU A 125 27.30 27.59 14.87
N TYR A 126 26.90 28.80 15.25
CA TYR A 126 26.66 29.88 14.28
C TYR A 126 27.91 30.16 13.42
N ASN A 127 29.07 30.33 14.06
CA ASN A 127 30.30 30.62 13.37
C ASN A 127 30.81 29.44 12.53
N ASP A 128 30.60 28.19 12.98
CA ASP A 128 30.93 27.00 12.20
C ASP A 128 30.05 26.84 10.95
N VAL A 129 28.74 27.10 11.06
CA VAL A 129 27.84 27.12 9.90
C VAL A 129 28.26 28.23 8.94
N LYS A 130 28.53 29.43 9.44
CA LYS A 130 29.00 30.56 8.63
C LYS A 130 30.31 30.26 7.91
N ALA A 131 31.25 29.58 8.58
CA ALA A 131 32.51 29.14 7.99
C ALA A 131 32.28 28.17 6.80
N LEU A 132 31.35 27.23 6.93
CA LEU A 132 30.97 26.35 5.82
C LEU A 132 30.47 27.15 4.60
N TYR A 133 29.55 28.10 4.80
CA TYR A 133 29.03 28.92 3.70
C TYR A 133 30.13 29.78 3.04
N ASN A 134 31.03 30.35 3.84
CA ASN A 134 32.16 31.13 3.34
C ASN A 134 33.14 30.25 2.53
N TRP A 135 33.48 29.07 3.05
CA TRP A 135 34.38 28.12 2.38
C TRP A 135 33.81 27.55 1.07
N LEU A 136 32.48 27.43 1.00
CA LEU A 136 31.76 27.07 -0.23
C LEU A 136 31.48 28.26 -1.15
N GLU A 137 31.83 29.48 -0.74
CA GLU A 137 31.55 30.72 -1.47
C GLU A 137 30.06 30.90 -1.80
N ILE A 138 29.17 30.32 -0.97
CA ILE A 138 27.72 30.37 -1.16
C ILE A 138 27.19 31.71 -0.64
N LYS A 139 26.82 32.59 -1.56
CA LYS A 139 26.11 33.83 -1.25
C LYS A 139 24.62 33.53 -1.12
N LEU A 140 24.12 33.56 0.11
CA LEU A 140 22.69 33.46 0.38
C LEU A 140 21.98 34.75 -0.05
N PRO A 141 20.69 34.68 -0.46
CA PRO A 141 19.91 35.86 -0.83
C PRO A 141 19.92 36.91 0.28
N ASP A 142 20.21 38.15 -0.09
CA ASP A 142 20.11 39.29 0.83
C ASP A 142 18.65 39.54 1.21
N PHE A 143 18.39 39.65 2.50
CA PHE A 143 17.11 40.11 3.01
C PHE A 143 17.36 41.19 4.06
N PRO A 144 16.61 42.31 4.02
CA PRO A 144 16.82 43.44 4.90
C PRO A 144 16.57 43.01 6.35
N ILE A 145 17.65 42.94 7.13
CA ILE A 145 17.57 42.72 8.58
C ILE A 145 17.26 44.09 9.19
N VAL A 146 15.97 44.40 9.34
CA VAL A 146 15.56 45.64 10.00
C VAL A 146 15.53 45.38 11.50
N LYS A 147 16.57 45.87 12.19
CA LYS A 147 16.59 45.91 13.65
C LYS A 147 15.62 47.02 14.09
N ASN A 148 14.44 46.63 14.58
CA ASN A 148 13.48 47.46 15.32
C ASN A 148 12.33 48.18 14.58
N GLU A 149 11.90 47.78 13.37
CA GLU A 149 10.64 48.30 12.79
C GLU A 149 9.66 47.18 12.38
N LEU A 150 8.36 47.46 12.53
CA LEU A 150 7.30 46.63 11.96
C LEU A 150 7.46 46.62 10.42
N PRO A 151 7.39 45.46 9.76
CA PRO A 151 7.62 45.37 8.32
C PRO A 151 6.60 46.21 7.55
N GLU A 152 7.05 46.92 6.50
CA GLU A 152 6.18 47.40 5.42
C GLU A 152 5.27 46.26 4.92
N PRO A 153 4.08 46.56 4.38
CA PRO A 153 3.14 45.53 3.91
C PRO A 153 3.73 44.75 2.73
N GLY A 154 4.45 43.66 3.06
CA GLY A 154 5.17 42.81 2.11
C GLY A 154 6.15 41.89 2.82
N CYS A 155 5.65 40.89 3.56
CA CYS A 155 6.49 39.87 4.19
C CYS A 155 7.41 39.20 3.14
N LYS A 156 8.74 39.22 3.33
CA LYS A 156 9.68 38.56 2.40
C LYS A 156 9.77 37.05 2.69
N LYS A 157 9.64 36.27 1.62
CA LYS A 157 9.70 34.79 1.64
C LYS A 157 11.16 34.33 1.55
N ILE A 158 11.59 33.50 2.50
CA ILE A 158 12.95 32.92 2.59
C ILE A 158 13.03 31.56 1.86
N SER A 159 11.90 31.01 1.42
CA SER A 159 11.79 29.65 0.85
C SER A 159 12.95 29.28 -0.07
N PRO A 160 13.77 28.29 0.31
CA PRO A 160 14.89 27.87 -0.50
C PRO A 160 14.40 27.24 -1.81
N PRO A 161 15.15 27.39 -2.92
CA PRO A 161 14.87 26.65 -4.13
C PRO A 161 15.11 25.15 -3.92
N THR A 162 14.52 24.31 -4.78
CA THR A 162 14.79 22.86 -4.78
C THR A 162 16.23 22.52 -5.16
N PHE A 163 16.93 23.41 -5.87
CA PHE A 163 18.33 23.30 -6.27
C PHE A 163 18.97 24.69 -6.30
N PHE A 164 20.28 24.77 -6.05
CA PHE A 164 21.04 25.98 -6.38
C PHE A 164 21.56 25.92 -7.82
N ASP A 165 21.24 26.91 -8.64
CA ASP A 165 21.97 27.18 -9.89
C ASP A 165 23.29 27.90 -9.52
N PHE A 166 24.36 27.17 -9.23
CA PHE A 166 25.71 27.75 -9.04
C PHE A 166 26.56 27.63 -10.29
N GLU A 167 27.16 28.74 -10.73
CA GLU A 167 28.43 28.70 -11.44
C GLU A 167 29.56 28.47 -10.41
N GLY A 168 30.21 27.29 -10.40
CA GLY A 168 31.53 27.14 -9.76
C GLY A 168 31.80 25.90 -8.88
N VAL A 169 30.98 25.57 -7.88
CA VAL A 169 31.31 24.52 -6.87
C VAL A 169 30.65 23.18 -7.15
N PHE A 170 29.34 23.19 -7.44
CA PHE A 170 28.61 22.04 -7.95
C PHE A 170 28.31 22.35 -9.41
N ARG A 171 29.24 22.03 -10.33
CA ARG A 171 28.92 22.15 -11.75
C ARG A 171 27.68 21.30 -12.00
N GLU A 172 26.67 21.84 -12.70
CA GLU A 172 25.66 20.97 -13.30
C GLU A 172 26.42 19.85 -14.02
N PRO A 173 26.21 18.57 -13.65
CA PRO A 173 26.76 17.49 -14.45
C PRO A 173 26.05 17.62 -15.77
N ASN A 174 26.71 18.23 -16.78
CA ASN A 174 26.14 18.66 -18.07
C ASN A 174 24.77 18.02 -18.26
N HIS A 175 23.70 18.75 -17.88
CA HIS A 175 22.40 18.35 -18.41
C HIS A 175 22.64 18.34 -19.91
N TYR A 176 22.54 17.15 -20.53
CA TYR A 176 23.11 16.83 -21.84
C TYR A 176 24.60 16.44 -21.86
N SER A 177 24.91 15.20 -21.49
CA SER A 177 25.88 14.48 -22.33
C SER A 177 25.16 14.12 -23.66
N PRO A 178 25.79 14.32 -24.83
CA PRO A 178 25.26 13.85 -26.11
C PRO A 178 25.02 12.33 -26.13
N ASP A 179 25.73 11.58 -25.28
CA ASP A 179 25.53 10.12 -25.12
C ASP A 179 24.17 9.77 -24.50
N PHE A 180 23.52 10.68 -23.76
CA PHE A 180 22.15 10.45 -23.27
C PHE A 180 21.08 10.57 -24.37
N ARG A 181 21.34 11.30 -25.47
CA ARG A 181 20.48 11.22 -26.68
C ARG A 181 20.74 9.93 -27.47
N ASN A 182 21.96 9.39 -27.41
CA ASN A 182 22.32 8.13 -28.06
C ASN A 182 21.99 6.88 -27.24
N SER A 183 21.68 7.01 -25.94
CA SER A 183 21.02 5.95 -25.18
C SER A 183 19.49 5.99 -25.30
N ARG A 184 18.95 6.59 -26.38
CA ARG A 184 17.71 6.11 -27.01
C ARG A 184 17.94 4.70 -27.57
N LYS A 185 18.41 3.76 -26.75
CA LYS A 185 18.07 2.37 -26.96
C LYS A 185 16.57 2.34 -26.68
N ASN A 186 15.76 2.31 -27.72
CA ASN A 186 14.38 1.88 -27.59
C ASN A 186 14.45 0.51 -26.90
N TYR A 187 14.25 0.46 -25.58
CA TYR A 187 14.29 -0.79 -24.82
C TYR A 187 13.19 -1.74 -25.31
N MET A 188 12.13 -1.19 -25.90
CA MET A 188 11.10 -1.91 -26.66
C MET A 188 11.63 -2.62 -27.93
N ASN A 189 12.81 -2.27 -28.44
CA ASN A 189 13.43 -2.88 -29.64
C ASN A 189 14.48 -3.97 -29.29
N ILE A 190 14.68 -4.31 -28.02
CA ILE A 190 15.67 -5.32 -27.58
C ILE A 190 14.95 -6.63 -27.27
N TRP A 191 14.19 -7.13 -28.25
CA TRP A 191 13.73 -8.51 -28.25
C TRP A 191 14.52 -9.29 -29.30
N SER A 192 14.88 -10.52 -28.96
CA SER A 192 15.33 -11.52 -29.93
C SER A 192 14.81 -12.88 -29.46
N PRO A 193 14.63 -13.85 -30.37
CA PRO A 193 14.45 -15.24 -29.97
C PRO A 193 15.66 -15.73 -29.16
N PRO A 194 15.56 -16.89 -28.48
CA PRO A 194 16.71 -17.55 -27.88
C PRO A 194 17.87 -17.68 -28.86
N ILE A 195 19.08 -17.37 -28.38
CA ILE A 195 20.31 -17.48 -29.16
C ILE A 195 21.34 -18.29 -28.38
N SER A 196 22.26 -18.93 -29.10
CA SER A 196 23.33 -19.70 -28.49
C SER A 196 24.19 -18.84 -27.55
N ASN A 197 24.68 -19.48 -26.48
CA ASN A 197 25.62 -18.91 -25.50
C ASN A 197 25.12 -17.67 -24.74
N TYR A 198 23.82 -17.41 -24.68
CA TYR A 198 23.24 -16.29 -23.95
C TYR A 198 22.21 -16.74 -22.91
N ASP A 199 22.38 -16.30 -21.65
CA ASP A 199 21.44 -16.54 -20.55
C ASP A 199 20.48 -15.36 -20.41
N CYS A 200 19.24 -15.56 -20.84
CA CYS A 200 18.20 -14.53 -20.80
C CYS A 200 17.78 -14.16 -19.37
N TRP A 201 17.99 -15.04 -18.38
CA TRP A 201 17.60 -14.80 -16.99
C TRP A 201 18.58 -13.88 -16.29
N LYS A 202 19.88 -14.13 -16.53
CA LYS A 202 21.01 -13.36 -15.96
C LYS A 202 21.44 -12.17 -16.80
N ASN A 203 20.99 -12.07 -18.05
CA ASN A 203 21.44 -11.04 -19.01
C ASN A 203 22.96 -11.09 -19.24
N SER A 204 23.50 -12.30 -19.37
CA SER A 204 24.94 -12.57 -19.50
C SER A 204 25.21 -13.69 -20.49
N MET A 205 26.49 -13.95 -20.79
CA MET A 205 26.88 -15.18 -21.47
C MET A 205 26.56 -16.39 -20.58
N VAL A 206 26.43 -17.56 -21.21
CA VAL A 206 26.15 -18.82 -20.51
C VAL A 206 27.41 -19.33 -19.81
N ASP A 207 27.35 -19.41 -18.49
CA ASP A 207 28.43 -19.98 -17.67
C ASP A 207 28.26 -21.49 -17.42
N ASP A 208 27.05 -22.01 -17.63
CA ASP A 208 26.75 -23.42 -17.41
C ASP A 208 27.47 -24.29 -18.45
N VAL A 209 28.43 -25.10 -17.98
CA VAL A 209 29.25 -26.02 -18.79
C VAL A 209 28.40 -26.95 -19.65
N LEU A 210 27.17 -27.24 -19.21
CA LEU A 210 26.24 -28.09 -19.93
C LEU A 210 25.70 -27.44 -21.21
N PHE A 211 25.68 -26.11 -21.31
CA PHE A 211 25.10 -25.35 -22.43
C PHE A 211 26.08 -24.38 -23.12
N LYS A 212 27.16 -24.01 -22.44
CA LYS A 212 28.17 -23.05 -22.92
C LYS A 212 28.71 -23.45 -24.31
N GLU A 213 28.75 -22.47 -25.21
CA GLU A 213 29.30 -22.59 -26.58
C GLU A 213 28.65 -23.69 -27.45
N LYS A 214 27.49 -24.23 -27.07
CA LYS A 214 26.76 -25.24 -27.86
C LYS A 214 25.71 -24.59 -28.76
N SER A 215 25.48 -25.17 -29.94
CA SER A 215 24.37 -24.78 -30.80
C SER A 215 23.01 -25.08 -30.14
N LEU A 216 21.96 -24.35 -30.54
CA LEU A 216 20.61 -24.57 -30.02
C LEU A 216 20.13 -26.00 -30.27
N GLU A 217 20.43 -26.58 -31.42
CA GLU A 217 20.12 -27.98 -31.75
C GLU A 217 20.77 -28.96 -30.77
N LYS A 218 22.04 -28.75 -30.43
CA LYS A 218 22.75 -29.60 -29.48
C LYS A 218 22.21 -29.43 -28.06
N ILE A 219 21.85 -28.21 -27.69
CA ILE A 219 21.19 -27.91 -26.41
C ILE A 219 19.82 -28.62 -26.36
N SER A 220 19.01 -28.54 -27.41
CA SER A 220 17.73 -29.24 -27.51
C SER A 220 17.88 -30.76 -27.36
N GLN A 221 18.90 -31.36 -27.97
CA GLN A 221 19.20 -32.79 -27.77
C GLN A 221 19.52 -33.13 -26.31
N ILE A 222 20.29 -32.27 -25.64
CA ILE A 222 20.62 -32.44 -24.23
C ILE A 222 19.35 -32.33 -23.36
N LEU A 223 18.49 -31.35 -23.64
CA LEU A 223 17.24 -31.15 -22.92
C LEU A 223 16.29 -32.33 -23.11
N LEU A 224 16.18 -32.89 -24.32
CA LEU A 224 15.40 -34.11 -24.58
C LEU A 224 15.95 -35.30 -23.79
N ASN A 225 17.27 -35.46 -23.75
CA ASN A 225 17.90 -36.53 -22.97
C ASN A 225 17.67 -36.38 -21.46
N ILE A 226 17.66 -35.14 -20.95
CA ILE A 226 17.33 -34.86 -19.55
C ILE A 226 15.86 -35.21 -19.27
N GLU A 227 14.94 -34.79 -20.15
CA GLU A 227 13.50 -35.06 -19.97
C GLU A 227 13.21 -36.58 -20.01
N ASN A 228 13.86 -37.33 -20.90
CA ASN A 228 13.70 -38.79 -21.02
C ASN A 228 14.28 -39.58 -19.84
N ARG A 229 15.16 -38.98 -19.03
CA ARG A 229 15.74 -39.63 -17.83
C ARG A 229 14.89 -39.46 -16.58
N LYS A 230 13.86 -38.62 -16.62
CA LYS A 230 12.98 -38.41 -15.47
C LYS A 230 12.14 -39.65 -15.21
N SER A 231 11.95 -39.96 -13.94
CA SER A 231 11.12 -41.08 -13.47
C SER A 231 9.78 -40.54 -12.97
N PRO A 232 8.68 -40.67 -13.74
CA PRO A 232 7.41 -40.09 -13.35
C PRO A 232 6.79 -40.77 -12.13
N LEU A 233 6.33 -39.98 -11.17
CA LEU A 233 5.53 -40.48 -10.05
C LEU A 233 4.06 -40.60 -10.51
N MET A 234 3.53 -41.83 -10.57
CA MET A 234 2.17 -42.11 -11.07
C MET A 234 1.09 -41.25 -10.39
N LYS A 235 1.16 -41.08 -9.06
CA LYS A 235 0.21 -40.27 -8.29
C LYS A 235 0.13 -38.82 -8.77
N ILE A 236 1.27 -38.23 -9.15
CA ILE A 236 1.33 -36.85 -9.66
C ILE A 236 0.75 -36.81 -11.08
N GLU A 237 1.12 -37.74 -11.96
CA GLU A 237 0.60 -37.79 -13.33
C GLU A 237 -0.91 -37.99 -13.37
N GLU A 238 -1.44 -38.88 -12.52
CA GLU A 238 -2.87 -39.07 -12.36
C GLU A 238 -3.54 -37.77 -11.93
N SER A 239 -3.00 -37.09 -10.90
CA SER A 239 -3.52 -35.79 -10.45
C SER A 239 -3.55 -34.75 -11.57
N ARG A 240 -2.50 -34.68 -12.40
CA ARG A 240 -2.43 -33.75 -13.54
C ARG A 240 -3.45 -34.08 -14.62
N LYS A 241 -3.65 -35.36 -14.94
CA LYS A 241 -4.64 -35.84 -15.92
C LYS A 241 -6.09 -35.57 -15.50
N HIS A 242 -6.36 -35.47 -14.20
CA HIS A 242 -7.69 -35.12 -13.70
C HIS A 242 -8.03 -33.64 -13.84
N LEU A 243 -7.05 -32.77 -14.11
CA LEU A 243 -7.29 -31.33 -14.27
C LEU A 243 -8.05 -31.07 -15.59
N PRO A 244 -9.11 -30.25 -15.58
CA PRO A 244 -9.91 -29.98 -16.78
C PRO A 244 -9.11 -29.47 -17.99
N ILE A 245 -8.02 -28.73 -17.76
CA ILE A 245 -7.20 -28.20 -18.85
C ILE A 245 -6.38 -29.27 -19.57
N TYR A 246 -6.18 -30.45 -18.97
CA TYR A 246 -5.37 -31.52 -19.54
C TYR A 246 -6.03 -32.11 -20.80
N ASP A 247 -7.35 -32.27 -20.80
CA ASP A 247 -8.15 -32.74 -21.94
C ASP A 247 -8.02 -31.81 -23.16
N LYS A 248 -7.62 -30.56 -22.93
CA LYS A 248 -7.50 -29.49 -23.93
C LYS A 248 -6.05 -29.15 -24.29
N LYS A 249 -5.09 -29.96 -23.85
CA LYS A 249 -3.65 -29.75 -24.08
C LYS A 249 -3.29 -29.47 -25.55
N ASN A 250 -3.75 -30.32 -26.48
CA ASN A 250 -3.38 -30.20 -27.89
C ASN A 250 -4.01 -28.96 -28.54
N ASP A 251 -5.29 -28.69 -28.25
CA ASP A 251 -6.00 -27.50 -28.71
C ASP A 251 -5.27 -26.22 -28.27
N ILE A 252 -4.78 -26.17 -27.02
CA ILE A 252 -4.02 -25.03 -26.47
C ILE A 252 -2.68 -24.86 -27.19
N ILE A 253 -1.91 -25.94 -27.37
CA ILE A 253 -0.62 -25.89 -28.06
C ILE A 253 -0.81 -25.36 -29.48
N GLN A 254 -1.79 -25.90 -30.22
CA GLN A 254 -2.10 -25.45 -31.58
C GLN A 254 -2.48 -23.96 -31.62
N ALA A 255 -3.35 -23.51 -30.71
CA ALA A 255 -3.77 -22.11 -30.66
C ALA A 255 -2.61 -21.14 -30.38
N VAL A 256 -1.66 -21.52 -29.52
CA VAL A 256 -0.44 -20.74 -29.22
C VAL A 256 0.51 -20.69 -30.42
N GLU A 257 0.71 -21.81 -31.12
CA GLU A 257 1.57 -21.86 -32.31
C GLU A 257 1.00 -21.01 -33.46
N GLU A 258 -0.33 -21.01 -33.65
CA GLU A 258 -1.01 -20.27 -34.73
C GLU A 258 -1.18 -18.77 -34.46
N SER A 259 -1.12 -18.34 -33.20
CA SER A 259 -1.46 -16.95 -32.82
C SER A 259 -0.28 -16.26 -32.15
N GLN A 260 -0.05 -14.97 -32.43
CA GLN A 260 0.95 -14.20 -31.70
C GLN A 260 0.45 -13.81 -30.30
N ILE A 261 -0.84 -13.50 -30.18
CA ILE A 261 -1.51 -13.22 -28.91
C ILE A 261 -2.78 -14.07 -28.74
N LEU A 262 -2.93 -14.68 -27.56
CA LEU A 262 -4.04 -15.57 -27.21
C LEU A 262 -4.60 -15.22 -25.82
N LEU A 263 -5.92 -15.09 -25.69
CA LEU A 263 -6.63 -15.02 -24.42
C LEU A 263 -7.26 -16.38 -24.11
N ILE A 264 -6.85 -16.99 -23.00
CA ILE A 264 -7.41 -18.24 -22.50
C ILE A 264 -8.29 -17.92 -21.29
N LYS A 265 -9.59 -18.16 -21.44
CA LYS A 265 -10.57 -18.06 -20.36
C LYS A 265 -10.93 -19.44 -19.86
N SER A 266 -10.72 -19.71 -18.58
CA SER A 266 -11.09 -20.99 -17.96
C SER A 266 -11.37 -20.82 -16.47
N SER A 267 -12.28 -21.59 -15.89
CA SER A 267 -12.66 -21.48 -14.48
C SER A 267 -11.48 -21.65 -13.51
N THR A 268 -11.57 -21.06 -12.31
CA THR A 268 -10.55 -21.22 -11.26
C THR A 268 -10.37 -22.70 -10.89
N GLY A 269 -9.14 -23.14 -10.66
CA GLY A 269 -8.85 -24.55 -10.35
C GLY A 269 -8.79 -25.48 -11.56
N SER A 270 -8.99 -24.99 -12.79
CA SER A 270 -8.87 -25.81 -14.00
C SER A 270 -7.45 -26.27 -14.33
N GLY A 271 -6.43 -25.69 -13.68
CA GLY A 271 -5.01 -26.01 -13.90
C GLY A 271 -4.26 -25.05 -14.82
N LYS A 272 -4.84 -23.90 -15.22
CA LYS A 272 -4.21 -22.90 -16.11
C LYS A 272 -2.76 -22.57 -15.71
N SER A 273 -2.60 -22.06 -14.50
CA SER A 273 -1.35 -21.50 -13.97
C SER A 273 -0.25 -22.54 -13.75
N THR A 274 -0.62 -23.83 -13.60
CA THR A 274 0.34 -24.91 -13.41
C THR A 274 0.65 -25.65 -14.71
N GLN A 275 -0.34 -25.89 -15.58
CA GLN A 275 -0.20 -26.83 -16.70
C GLN A 275 0.16 -26.19 -18.04
N ILE A 276 -0.35 -24.99 -18.38
CA ILE A 276 -0.17 -24.42 -19.74
C ILE A 276 1.30 -24.23 -20.09
N GLY A 277 2.08 -23.60 -19.19
CA GLY A 277 3.51 -23.45 -19.39
C GLY A 277 4.25 -24.79 -19.53
N GLN A 278 3.85 -25.82 -18.76
CA GLN A 278 4.42 -27.15 -18.86
C GLN A 278 4.10 -27.85 -20.17
N PHE A 279 2.87 -27.68 -20.70
CA PHE A 279 2.47 -28.24 -21.98
C PHE A 279 3.32 -27.69 -23.12
N LEU A 280 3.54 -26.37 -23.12
CA LEU A 280 4.39 -25.71 -24.10
C LEU A 280 5.86 -26.13 -23.95
N LEU A 281 6.41 -26.09 -22.73
CA LEU A 281 7.79 -26.54 -22.50
C LEU A 281 8.01 -27.97 -22.99
N LYS A 282 7.11 -28.89 -22.63
CA LYS A 282 7.19 -30.28 -23.06
C LYS A 282 7.04 -30.43 -24.57
N HIS A 283 6.13 -29.69 -25.20
CA HIS A 283 5.96 -29.67 -26.66
C HIS A 283 7.25 -29.28 -27.38
N TYR A 284 7.93 -28.22 -26.93
CA TYR A 284 9.20 -27.79 -27.54
C TYR A 284 10.32 -28.81 -27.33
N ILE A 285 10.42 -29.41 -26.13
CA ILE A 285 11.43 -30.46 -25.85
C ILE A 285 11.18 -31.69 -26.72
N ASP A 286 9.94 -32.21 -26.74
CA ASP A 286 9.58 -33.44 -27.47
C ASP A 286 9.80 -33.28 -28.99
N ASN A 287 9.69 -32.05 -29.52
CA ASN A 287 9.94 -31.72 -30.93
C ASN A 287 11.38 -31.27 -31.22
N MET A 288 12.36 -31.54 -30.33
CA MET A 288 13.77 -31.18 -30.52
C MET A 288 14.03 -29.67 -30.66
N LYS A 289 13.14 -28.84 -30.12
CA LYS A 289 13.22 -27.37 -30.08
C LYS A 289 13.31 -26.82 -28.65
N GLY A 290 13.67 -27.65 -27.67
CA GLY A 290 13.71 -27.25 -26.26
C GLY A 290 14.55 -26.00 -26.00
N ALA A 291 15.63 -25.78 -26.75
CA ALA A 291 16.49 -24.59 -26.61
C ALA A 291 15.84 -23.28 -27.10
N GLU A 292 14.78 -23.37 -27.90
CA GLU A 292 14.02 -22.22 -28.42
C GLU A 292 12.89 -21.80 -27.46
N PHE A 293 12.72 -22.49 -26.34
CA PHE A 293 11.67 -22.20 -25.36
C PHE A 293 12.23 -21.59 -24.08
N ASN A 294 11.88 -20.35 -23.82
CA ASN A 294 12.04 -19.65 -22.54
C ASN A 294 10.77 -18.84 -22.26
N CYS A 295 10.13 -19.11 -21.12
CA CYS A 295 8.81 -18.57 -20.80
C CYS A 295 8.80 -17.81 -19.49
N ILE A 296 8.20 -16.63 -19.49
CA ILE A 296 7.88 -15.86 -18.29
C ILE A 296 6.40 -16.08 -17.97
N ILE A 297 6.07 -16.42 -16.72
CA ILE A 297 4.69 -16.48 -16.24
C ILE A 297 4.52 -15.47 -15.11
N THR A 298 3.75 -14.42 -15.35
CA THR A 298 3.53 -13.37 -14.34
C THR A 298 2.41 -13.74 -13.39
N GLN A 299 2.55 -13.34 -12.14
CA GLN A 299 1.55 -13.46 -11.09
C GLN A 299 1.39 -12.11 -10.37
N PRO A 300 0.17 -11.72 -9.97
CA PRO A 300 -0.03 -10.46 -9.24
C PRO A 300 0.60 -10.50 -7.84
N ARG A 301 0.72 -11.68 -7.22
CA ARG A 301 1.14 -11.84 -5.82
C ARG A 301 2.45 -12.61 -5.67
N ARG A 302 3.33 -12.14 -4.76
CA ARG A 302 4.63 -12.77 -4.43
C ARG A 302 4.49 -14.26 -4.06
N LEU A 303 3.59 -14.58 -3.13
CA LEU A 303 3.43 -15.95 -2.64
C LEU A 303 2.89 -16.89 -3.73
N ALA A 304 2.02 -16.39 -4.61
CA ALA A 304 1.52 -17.17 -5.74
C ALA A 304 2.66 -17.58 -6.68
N ALA A 305 3.54 -16.64 -7.06
CA ALA A 305 4.70 -16.94 -7.91
C ALA A 305 5.63 -18.00 -7.29
N ILE A 306 5.98 -17.87 -6.00
CA ILE A 306 6.86 -18.83 -5.32
C ILE A 306 6.20 -20.21 -5.22
N ASN A 307 4.95 -20.27 -4.78
CA ASN A 307 4.25 -21.54 -4.56
C ASN A 307 3.97 -22.27 -5.87
N LEU A 308 3.60 -21.55 -6.93
CA LEU A 308 3.43 -22.14 -8.26
C LEU A 308 4.75 -22.67 -8.81
N ALA A 309 5.85 -21.94 -8.67
CA ALA A 309 7.16 -22.44 -9.10
C ALA A 309 7.56 -23.73 -8.36
N LYS A 310 7.38 -23.77 -7.03
CA LYS A 310 7.64 -24.97 -6.22
C LYS A 310 6.75 -26.14 -6.62
N ARG A 311 5.45 -25.89 -6.77
CA ARG A 311 4.48 -26.91 -7.18
C ARG A 311 4.79 -27.47 -8.56
N VAL A 312 5.12 -26.62 -9.52
CA VAL A 312 5.39 -27.02 -10.91
C VAL A 312 6.74 -27.73 -11.03
N ALA A 313 7.74 -27.36 -10.22
CA ALA A 313 8.99 -28.13 -10.12
C ALA A 313 8.73 -29.54 -9.57
N GLU A 314 7.93 -29.66 -8.50
CA GLU A 314 7.50 -30.95 -7.93
C GLU A 314 6.73 -31.79 -8.97
N GLU A 315 5.80 -31.19 -9.71
CA GLU A 315 5.06 -31.86 -10.79
C GLU A 315 5.96 -32.36 -11.94
N ARG A 316 7.16 -31.77 -12.09
CA ARG A 316 8.18 -32.16 -13.08
C ARG A 316 9.26 -33.06 -12.51
N TYR A 317 9.15 -33.47 -11.25
CA TYR A 317 10.12 -34.30 -10.53
C TYR A 317 11.52 -33.65 -10.43
N GLU A 318 11.54 -32.33 -10.29
CA GLU A 318 12.75 -31.51 -10.23
C GLU A 318 12.76 -30.63 -8.98
N CYS A 319 13.94 -30.12 -8.65
CA CYS A 319 14.06 -28.99 -7.74
C CYS A 319 13.82 -27.67 -8.48
N VAL A 320 13.32 -26.65 -7.75
CA VAL A 320 13.33 -25.28 -8.28
C VAL A 320 14.78 -24.86 -8.55
N GLY A 321 15.02 -24.23 -9.70
CA GLY A 321 16.34 -23.88 -10.23
C GLY A 321 16.75 -24.75 -11.43
N GLU A 322 16.08 -25.89 -11.67
CA GLU A 322 16.28 -26.70 -12.86
C GLU A 322 15.50 -26.12 -14.06
N SER A 323 14.41 -26.75 -14.52
CA SER A 323 13.60 -26.17 -15.61
C SER A 323 12.65 -25.07 -15.13
N ILE A 324 12.39 -24.98 -13.82
CA ILE A 324 11.43 -24.05 -13.22
C ILE A 324 12.13 -23.15 -12.21
N GLY A 325 11.92 -21.85 -12.29
CA GLY A 325 12.43 -20.89 -11.31
C GLY A 325 11.39 -19.84 -10.94
N TYR A 326 11.76 -18.96 -10.01
CA TYR A 326 10.96 -17.78 -9.70
C TYR A 326 11.79 -16.52 -9.48
N CYS A 327 11.17 -15.36 -9.73
CA CYS A 327 11.75 -14.06 -9.46
C CYS A 327 10.69 -13.12 -8.89
N VAL A 328 10.78 -12.90 -7.58
CA VAL A 328 9.94 -11.94 -6.86
C VAL A 328 10.84 -10.88 -6.23
N ARG A 329 10.23 -9.80 -5.75
CA ARG A 329 10.99 -8.76 -5.07
C ARG A 329 11.72 -9.37 -3.86
N PHE A 330 13.02 -9.09 -3.77
CA PHE A 330 13.92 -9.57 -2.72
C PHE A 330 14.26 -11.07 -2.70
N GLU A 331 13.76 -11.87 -3.64
CA GLU A 331 14.02 -13.32 -3.64
C GLU A 331 13.96 -13.86 -5.07
N LYS A 332 15.04 -14.50 -5.52
CA LYS A 332 15.13 -15.06 -6.85
C LYS A 332 15.87 -16.39 -6.85
N LEU A 333 15.36 -17.33 -7.63
CA LEU A 333 16.03 -18.58 -7.96
C LEU A 333 15.77 -18.83 -9.44
N TYR A 334 16.75 -18.48 -10.28
CA TYR A 334 16.61 -18.61 -11.73
C TYR A 334 16.67 -20.07 -12.17
N PRO A 335 15.89 -20.46 -13.20
CA PRO A 335 16.05 -21.76 -13.83
C PRO A 335 17.28 -21.77 -14.74
N ARG A 336 17.54 -22.93 -15.35
CA ARG A 336 18.54 -23.08 -16.41
C ARG A 336 18.31 -22.12 -17.60
N PRO A 337 19.35 -21.76 -18.37
CA PRO A 337 19.27 -20.73 -19.40
C PRO A 337 18.33 -21.00 -20.59
N PHE A 338 18.04 -22.28 -20.87
CA PHE A 338 17.26 -22.75 -22.02
C PHE A 338 16.23 -23.81 -21.63
N GLY A 339 15.09 -23.83 -22.31
CA GLY A 339 14.05 -24.83 -22.07
C GLY A 339 13.51 -24.71 -20.65
N SER A 340 13.12 -23.49 -20.26
CA SER A 340 12.75 -23.19 -18.87
C SER A 340 11.63 -22.16 -18.72
N ILE A 341 11.06 -22.14 -17.50
CA ILE A 341 9.95 -21.29 -17.10
C ILE A 341 10.35 -20.49 -15.86
N LEU A 342 10.13 -19.18 -15.90
CA LEU A 342 10.31 -18.28 -14.76
C LEU A 342 8.96 -17.73 -14.29
N TYR A 343 8.52 -18.11 -13.10
CA TYR A 343 7.37 -17.47 -12.43
C TYR A 343 7.82 -16.17 -11.78
N ALA A 344 7.12 -15.06 -12.01
CA ALA A 344 7.55 -13.78 -11.48
C ALA A 344 6.38 -12.87 -11.11
N THR A 345 6.61 -11.95 -10.19
CA THR A 345 5.64 -10.86 -9.97
C THR A 345 5.63 -9.90 -11.16
N VAL A 346 4.48 -9.30 -11.48
CA VAL A 346 4.38 -8.34 -12.59
C VAL A 346 5.42 -7.21 -12.47
N GLY A 347 5.59 -6.64 -11.28
CA GLY A 347 6.58 -5.59 -11.00
C GLY A 347 8.03 -6.01 -11.25
N THR A 348 8.41 -7.27 -10.97
CA THR A 348 9.79 -7.74 -11.26
C THR A 348 10.02 -7.93 -12.76
N ILE A 349 8.98 -8.30 -13.51
CA ILE A 349 9.07 -8.36 -14.98
C ILE A 349 9.15 -6.97 -15.59
N ILE A 350 8.38 -5.99 -15.11
CA ILE A 350 8.50 -4.59 -15.53
C ILE A 350 9.94 -4.10 -15.33
N LYS A 351 10.55 -4.39 -14.18
CA LYS A 351 11.98 -4.07 -13.94
C LYS A 351 12.90 -4.82 -14.89
N LYS A 352 12.62 -6.09 -15.22
CA LYS A 352 13.41 -6.87 -16.19
C LYS A 352 13.32 -6.29 -17.60
N LEU A 353 12.21 -5.67 -18.00
CA LEU A 353 12.05 -4.99 -19.30
C LEU A 353 13.10 -3.88 -19.51
N SER A 354 13.61 -3.25 -18.44
CA SER A 354 14.69 -2.27 -18.53
C SER A 354 15.99 -2.85 -19.13
N ASN A 355 16.19 -4.16 -19.03
CA ASN A 355 17.34 -4.87 -19.60
C ASN A 355 17.03 -5.54 -20.94
N GLY A 356 15.81 -5.36 -21.47
CA GLY A 356 15.31 -6.03 -22.67
C GLY A 356 14.76 -7.44 -22.42
N LEU A 357 14.15 -8.01 -23.46
CA LEU A 357 13.56 -9.37 -23.46
C LEU A 357 14.30 -10.33 -24.39
N LYS A 358 15.60 -10.10 -24.57
CA LYS A 358 16.46 -10.95 -25.39
C LYS A 358 16.39 -12.39 -24.90
N GLY A 359 16.11 -13.33 -25.81
CA GLY A 359 16.04 -14.76 -25.52
C GLY A 359 14.77 -15.23 -24.82
N ILE A 360 13.74 -14.38 -24.69
CA ILE A 360 12.42 -14.77 -24.20
C ILE A 360 11.52 -15.13 -25.38
N SER A 361 10.93 -16.32 -25.37
CA SER A 361 10.03 -16.77 -26.46
C SER A 361 8.56 -16.52 -26.15
N HIS A 362 8.17 -16.68 -24.88
CA HIS A 362 6.78 -16.67 -24.43
C HIS A 362 6.62 -15.79 -23.18
N ILE A 363 5.52 -15.03 -23.13
CA ILE A 363 5.07 -14.33 -21.92
C ILE A 363 3.64 -14.73 -21.65
N ILE A 364 3.40 -15.28 -20.48
CA ILE A 364 2.07 -15.59 -19.97
C ILE A 364 1.74 -14.58 -18.87
N VAL A 365 0.68 -13.79 -19.07
CA VAL A 365 0.14 -12.89 -18.07
C VAL A 365 -1.05 -13.57 -17.41
N ASP A 366 -0.86 -14.06 -16.19
CA ASP A 366 -1.92 -14.73 -15.43
C ASP A 366 -2.77 -13.74 -14.64
N GLU A 367 -4.00 -14.15 -14.34
CA GLU A 367 -4.98 -13.39 -13.56
C GLU A 367 -5.24 -11.96 -14.06
N VAL A 368 -5.33 -11.76 -15.39
CA VAL A 368 -5.58 -10.43 -15.99
C VAL A 368 -6.93 -9.81 -15.60
N HIS A 369 -7.82 -10.59 -14.96
CA HIS A 369 -9.09 -10.09 -14.42
C HIS A 369 -8.94 -9.31 -13.11
N GLU A 370 -7.80 -9.37 -12.42
CA GLU A 370 -7.59 -8.58 -11.20
C GLU A 370 -7.43 -7.08 -11.50
N ARG A 371 -7.12 -6.72 -12.75
CA ARG A 371 -7.03 -5.32 -13.23
C ARG A 371 -6.18 -4.42 -12.31
N SER A 372 -5.08 -4.99 -11.81
CA SER A 372 -4.11 -4.24 -10.99
C SER A 372 -3.36 -3.22 -11.83
N LEU A 373 -2.86 -2.16 -11.18
CA LEU A 373 -2.12 -1.08 -11.84
C LEU A 373 -0.91 -1.62 -12.63
N GLU A 374 -0.12 -2.52 -12.04
CA GLU A 374 1.05 -3.09 -12.72
C GLU A 374 0.68 -4.00 -13.88
N THR A 375 -0.43 -4.74 -13.78
CA THR A 375 -0.89 -5.63 -14.85
C THR A 375 -1.34 -4.83 -16.05
N ASP A 376 -2.19 -3.83 -15.85
CA ASP A 376 -2.62 -2.92 -16.92
C ASP A 376 -1.41 -2.18 -17.52
N PHE A 377 -0.44 -1.76 -16.70
CA PHE A 377 0.81 -1.15 -17.16
C PHE A 377 1.64 -2.10 -18.05
N LEU A 378 1.83 -3.36 -17.63
CA LEU A 378 2.50 -4.38 -18.43
C LEU A 378 1.77 -4.60 -19.76
N LEU A 379 0.43 -4.64 -19.76
CA LEU A 379 -0.37 -4.82 -20.97
C LEU A 379 -0.18 -3.68 -21.97
N ILE A 380 0.00 -2.43 -21.54
CA ILE A 380 0.34 -1.32 -22.44
C ILE A 380 1.71 -1.57 -23.09
N ILE A 381 2.71 -2.01 -22.32
CA ILE A 381 4.05 -2.30 -22.86
C ILE A 381 3.97 -3.44 -23.87
N LEU A 382 3.30 -4.54 -23.52
CA LEU A 382 3.12 -5.70 -24.40
C LEU A 382 2.38 -5.34 -25.69
N LYS A 383 1.35 -4.49 -25.63
CA LYS A 383 0.63 -3.98 -26.82
C LYS A 383 1.58 -3.28 -27.79
N LYS A 384 2.44 -2.39 -27.27
CA LYS A 384 3.44 -1.69 -28.08
C LYS A 384 4.48 -2.66 -28.65
N MET A 385 4.87 -3.66 -27.88
CA MET A 385 5.82 -4.69 -28.34
C MET A 385 5.28 -5.58 -29.46
N LEU A 386 3.99 -5.93 -29.44
CA LEU A 386 3.37 -6.76 -30.50
C LEU A 386 3.58 -6.19 -31.90
N SER A 387 3.52 -4.85 -32.03
CA SER A 387 3.73 -4.16 -33.31
C SER A 387 5.17 -4.25 -33.85
N ASN A 388 6.16 -4.45 -32.97
CA ASN A 388 7.58 -4.41 -33.32
C ASN A 388 8.28 -5.78 -33.23
N CYS A 389 7.69 -6.75 -32.54
CA CYS A 389 8.32 -8.04 -32.21
C CYS A 389 7.44 -9.22 -32.66
N SER A 390 7.44 -9.54 -33.96
CA SER A 390 6.53 -10.55 -34.54
C SER A 390 6.71 -11.98 -34.02
N GLY A 391 7.90 -12.32 -33.49
CA GLY A 391 8.20 -13.69 -33.05
C GLY A 391 7.93 -13.99 -31.57
N ILE A 392 7.54 -13.00 -30.75
CA ILE A 392 7.20 -13.24 -29.34
C ILE A 392 5.75 -13.72 -29.22
N LYS A 393 5.51 -14.74 -28.38
CA LYS A 393 4.17 -15.26 -28.08
C LYS A 393 3.65 -14.69 -26.76
N ILE A 394 2.44 -14.13 -26.77
CA ILE A 394 1.80 -13.55 -25.59
C ILE A 394 0.51 -14.30 -25.28
N ILE A 395 0.37 -14.78 -24.04
CA ILE A 395 -0.79 -15.52 -23.58
C ILE A 395 -1.37 -14.79 -22.37
N LEU A 396 -2.63 -14.37 -22.47
CA LEU A 396 -3.38 -13.79 -21.37
C LEU A 396 -4.25 -14.88 -20.77
N MET A 397 -4.23 -15.04 -19.44
CA MET A 397 -5.04 -16.06 -18.76
C MET A 397 -6.01 -15.40 -17.79
N SER A 398 -7.25 -15.87 -17.80
CA SER A 398 -8.29 -15.33 -16.94
C SER A 398 -9.34 -16.35 -16.53
N ALA A 399 -9.99 -16.12 -15.38
CA ALA A 399 -11.10 -16.93 -14.90
C ALA A 399 -12.48 -16.37 -15.26
N THR A 400 -12.66 -15.05 -15.17
CA THR A 400 -14.00 -14.42 -15.09
C THR A 400 -14.19 -13.23 -16.02
N ILE A 401 -13.29 -13.00 -16.97
CA ILE A 401 -13.28 -11.75 -17.74
C ILE A 401 -14.32 -11.71 -18.87
N ASP A 402 -14.82 -10.49 -19.11
CA ASP A 402 -15.41 -10.12 -20.39
C ASP A 402 -14.32 -10.10 -21.46
N THR A 403 -14.34 -11.07 -22.36
CA THR A 403 -13.36 -11.23 -23.43
C THR A 403 -13.41 -10.06 -24.41
N THR A 404 -14.59 -9.42 -24.56
CA THR A 404 -14.81 -8.37 -25.54
C THR A 404 -13.97 -7.12 -25.27
N GLN A 405 -13.67 -6.84 -24.00
CA GLN A 405 -12.81 -5.71 -23.63
C GLN A 405 -11.37 -5.93 -24.13
N PHE A 406 -10.86 -7.15 -24.04
CA PHE A 406 -9.51 -7.51 -24.50
C PHE A 406 -9.44 -7.61 -26.02
N GLU A 407 -10.49 -8.12 -26.65
CA GLU A 407 -10.63 -8.16 -28.12
C GLU A 407 -10.60 -6.76 -28.74
N LYS A 408 -11.28 -5.79 -28.11
CA LYS A 408 -11.23 -4.38 -28.54
C LYS A 408 -9.86 -3.74 -28.28
N TYR A 409 -9.20 -4.13 -27.19
CA TYR A 409 -7.96 -3.50 -26.75
C TYR A 409 -6.72 -3.97 -27.52
N MET A 410 -6.61 -5.28 -27.78
CA MET A 410 -5.48 -5.93 -28.46
C MET A 410 -5.92 -6.43 -29.83
N SER A 411 -5.62 -5.68 -30.89
CA SER A 411 -5.93 -6.09 -32.26
C SER A 411 -5.31 -7.46 -32.59
N GLY A 412 -6.11 -8.38 -33.12
CA GLY A 412 -5.66 -9.72 -33.54
C GLY A 412 -5.54 -10.76 -32.41
N ILE A 413 -6.05 -10.47 -31.20
CA ILE A 413 -6.11 -11.46 -30.12
C ILE A 413 -7.10 -12.59 -30.48
N ARG A 414 -6.62 -13.83 -30.41
CA ARG A 414 -7.49 -15.01 -30.46
C ARG A 414 -8.06 -15.28 -29.08
N VAL A 415 -9.34 -15.61 -28.98
CA VAL A 415 -9.98 -16.00 -27.71
C VAL A 415 -10.24 -17.50 -27.71
N MET A 416 -9.88 -18.16 -26.61
CA MET A 416 -10.15 -19.57 -26.35
C MET A 416 -10.87 -19.71 -25.00
N GLU A 417 -12.14 -20.10 -25.05
CA GLU A 417 -12.90 -20.40 -23.84
C GLU A 417 -12.89 -21.90 -23.54
N LEU A 418 -12.41 -22.26 -22.35
CA LEU A 418 -12.28 -23.63 -21.88
C LEU A 418 -13.22 -23.86 -20.69
N HIS A 419 -14.31 -24.58 -20.93
CA HIS A 419 -15.24 -24.98 -19.87
C HIS A 419 -14.63 -26.10 -19.02
N GLY A 420 -14.49 -25.87 -17.72
CA GLY A 420 -13.99 -26.86 -16.77
C GLY A 420 -15.10 -27.79 -16.24
N LYS A 421 -14.70 -28.94 -15.68
CA LYS A 421 -15.54 -29.80 -14.84
C LYS A 421 -15.65 -29.18 -13.43
N SER A 422 -16.37 -28.08 -13.27
CA SER A 422 -16.76 -27.61 -11.93
C SER A 422 -18.04 -28.32 -11.52
N TYR A 423 -18.09 -28.80 -10.28
CA TYR A 423 -19.33 -29.31 -9.75
C TYR A 423 -20.29 -28.15 -9.48
N GLU A 424 -21.57 -28.43 -9.62
CA GLU A 424 -22.64 -27.51 -9.28
C GLU A 424 -22.52 -27.05 -7.82
N VAL A 425 -22.60 -25.74 -7.60
CA VAL A 425 -22.67 -25.15 -6.26
C VAL A 425 -24.07 -24.56 -6.09
N MET A 426 -24.82 -25.11 -5.15
CA MET A 426 -26.15 -24.61 -4.83
C MET A 426 -26.03 -23.28 -4.10
N GLU A 427 -26.69 -22.25 -4.62
CA GLU A 427 -26.68 -20.91 -4.03
C GLU A 427 -27.96 -20.66 -3.25
N LEU A 428 -27.82 -20.06 -2.08
CA LEU A 428 -28.93 -19.60 -1.27
C LEU A 428 -28.67 -18.15 -0.85
N TYR A 429 -29.62 -17.27 -1.17
CA TYR A 429 -29.56 -15.84 -0.85
C TYR A 429 -30.15 -15.57 0.54
N LEU A 430 -29.87 -14.40 1.10
CA LEU A 430 -30.24 -14.04 2.47
C LEU A 430 -31.75 -14.09 2.72
N ASP A 431 -32.53 -13.58 1.77
CA ASP A 431 -33.99 -13.62 1.75
C ASP A 431 -34.54 -15.04 1.72
N GLU A 432 -33.94 -15.91 0.90
CA GLU A 432 -34.29 -17.33 0.83
C GLU A 432 -33.94 -18.08 2.12
N PHE A 433 -32.77 -17.83 2.71
CA PHE A 433 -32.33 -18.45 3.96
C PHE A 433 -33.23 -18.03 5.14
N ILE A 434 -33.51 -16.73 5.28
CA ILE A 434 -34.39 -16.21 6.33
C ILE A 434 -35.80 -16.79 6.19
N GLN A 435 -36.33 -16.87 4.97
CA GLN A 435 -37.65 -17.44 4.70
C GLN A 435 -37.71 -18.94 5.00
N HIS A 436 -36.68 -19.70 4.59
CA HIS A 436 -36.65 -21.15 4.75
C HIS A 436 -36.56 -21.56 6.22
N TYR A 437 -35.65 -20.93 6.97
CA TYR A 437 -35.41 -21.24 8.38
C TYR A 437 -36.24 -20.38 9.35
N LYS A 438 -37.10 -19.50 8.82
CA LYS A 438 -38.01 -18.61 9.59
C LYS A 438 -37.26 -17.81 10.68
N ILE A 439 -36.17 -17.17 10.27
CA ILE A 439 -35.19 -16.58 11.19
C ILE A 439 -35.61 -15.18 11.59
N TYR A 440 -35.53 -14.91 12.91
CA TYR A 440 -35.56 -13.56 13.46
C TYR A 440 -34.15 -13.18 13.93
N PRO A 441 -33.55 -12.09 13.43
CA PRO A 441 -32.27 -11.62 13.92
C PRO A 441 -32.40 -11.10 15.36
N SER A 442 -31.29 -11.12 16.09
CA SER A 442 -31.19 -10.64 17.48
C SER A 442 -31.62 -9.18 17.66
N LEU A 443 -31.38 -8.34 16.65
CA LEU A 443 -31.75 -6.92 16.63
C LEU A 443 -32.98 -6.63 15.76
N PHE A 444 -33.91 -7.58 15.63
CA PHE A 444 -35.12 -7.40 14.82
C PHE A 444 -35.97 -6.21 15.30
N VAL A 445 -36.30 -5.30 14.38
CA VAL A 445 -37.21 -4.19 14.63
C VAL A 445 -38.49 -4.39 13.81
N PRO A 446 -39.64 -4.67 14.43
CA PRO A 446 -40.87 -5.00 13.70
C PRO A 446 -41.30 -3.94 12.67
N PRO A 447 -41.88 -4.34 11.53
CA PRO A 447 -42.45 -3.42 10.53
C PRO A 447 -43.67 -2.64 11.06
N PRO A 448 -44.06 -1.52 10.42
CA PRO A 448 -45.20 -0.74 10.89
C PRO A 448 -46.49 -1.54 10.69
N GLY A 449 -47.29 -1.68 11.76
CA GLY A 449 -48.51 -2.48 11.75
C GLY A 449 -48.28 -3.99 11.91
N TYR A 450 -47.11 -4.41 12.39
CA TYR A 450 -46.79 -5.81 12.69
C TYR A 450 -47.85 -6.48 13.58
N ASP A 451 -48.23 -5.83 14.68
CA ASP A 451 -49.21 -6.36 15.64
C ASP A 451 -50.66 -6.30 15.12
N VAL A 452 -50.96 -5.42 14.16
CA VAL A 452 -52.32 -5.17 13.64
C VAL A 452 -52.63 -6.10 12.46
N ASN A 453 -51.64 -6.38 11.61
CA ASN A 453 -51.76 -7.25 10.44
C ASN A 453 -50.88 -8.49 10.60
N SER A 454 -51.05 -9.23 11.71
CA SER A 454 -50.23 -10.41 12.03
C SER A 454 -50.19 -11.45 10.90
N ASN A 455 -51.29 -11.63 10.18
CA ASN A 455 -51.38 -12.54 9.03
C ASN A 455 -50.52 -12.10 7.83
N LEU A 456 -50.29 -10.80 7.63
CA LEU A 456 -49.43 -10.29 6.55
C LEU A 456 -47.95 -10.50 6.87
N TRP A 457 -47.61 -10.37 8.16
CA TRP A 457 -46.26 -10.47 8.68
C TRP A 457 -45.98 -11.85 9.28
N ASP A 458 -46.46 -12.89 8.61
CA ASP A 458 -46.15 -14.29 8.90
C ASP A 458 -45.27 -14.83 7.76
N PHE A 459 -44.24 -15.60 8.10
CA PHE A 459 -43.43 -16.34 7.12
C PHE A 459 -44.27 -17.24 6.21
N ASN A 460 -45.42 -17.72 6.67
CA ASN A 460 -46.34 -18.57 5.92
C ASN A 460 -47.19 -17.78 4.91
N TYR A 461 -47.22 -16.45 4.99
CA TYR A 461 -47.97 -15.61 4.05
C TYR A 461 -47.14 -15.33 2.79
N LEU A 462 -47.45 -16.08 1.73
CA LEU A 462 -46.79 -15.98 0.42
C LEU A 462 -47.75 -15.34 -0.60
N PRO A 463 -47.60 -14.04 -0.90
CA PRO A 463 -48.46 -13.37 -1.88
C PRO A 463 -48.23 -13.95 -3.29
N ASN A 464 -49.32 -14.02 -4.08
CA ASN A 464 -49.43 -14.70 -5.39
C ASN A 464 -48.12 -14.80 -6.18
N GLY A 465 -47.55 -16.01 -6.23
CA GLY A 465 -46.38 -16.36 -7.04
C GLY A 465 -45.02 -15.99 -6.45
N LYS A 466 -44.95 -15.40 -5.25
CA LYS A 466 -43.69 -15.14 -4.54
C LYS A 466 -43.33 -16.28 -3.60
N PHE A 467 -42.03 -16.58 -3.53
CA PHE A 467 -41.47 -17.59 -2.62
C PHE A 467 -41.02 -17.02 -1.27
N ILE A 468 -40.96 -15.69 -1.15
CA ILE A 468 -40.52 -14.96 0.04
C ILE A 468 -41.69 -14.12 0.55
N SER A 469 -41.97 -14.25 1.85
CA SER A 469 -43.01 -13.49 2.56
C SER A 469 -42.63 -12.00 2.68
N PRO A 470 -43.63 -11.11 2.90
CA PRO A 470 -43.36 -9.71 3.23
C PRO A 470 -42.45 -9.57 4.47
N LEU A 471 -42.63 -10.43 5.48
CA LEU A 471 -41.78 -10.45 6.66
C LEU A 471 -40.34 -10.82 6.32
N GLY A 472 -40.13 -11.91 5.58
CA GLY A 472 -38.79 -12.32 5.15
C GLY A 472 -38.08 -11.22 4.36
N THR A 473 -38.78 -10.60 3.40
CA THR A 473 -38.27 -9.47 2.61
C THR A 473 -37.86 -8.31 3.51
N TYR A 474 -38.72 -7.93 4.46
CA TYR A 474 -38.47 -6.81 5.36
C TYR A 474 -37.28 -7.06 6.30
N ILE A 475 -37.15 -8.26 6.87
CA ILE A 475 -36.00 -8.62 7.71
C ILE A 475 -34.71 -8.55 6.87
N THR A 476 -34.72 -9.05 5.64
CA THR A 476 -33.57 -8.97 4.74
C THR A 476 -33.19 -7.53 4.44
N GLU A 477 -34.14 -6.68 4.06
CA GLU A 477 -33.91 -5.26 3.80
C GLU A 477 -33.34 -4.54 5.03
N GLN A 478 -33.79 -4.88 6.24
CA GLN A 478 -33.22 -4.33 7.47
C GLN A 478 -31.75 -4.69 7.63
N ILE A 479 -31.39 -5.96 7.43
CA ILE A 479 -30.01 -6.44 7.52
C ILE A 479 -29.13 -5.76 6.46
N GLU A 480 -29.59 -5.70 5.22
CA GLU A 480 -28.86 -5.05 4.11
C GLU A 480 -28.67 -3.54 4.32
N SER A 481 -29.65 -2.89 4.97
CA SER A 481 -29.56 -1.46 5.29
C SER A 481 -28.59 -1.15 6.44
N SER A 482 -28.14 -2.16 7.18
CA SER A 482 -27.19 -2.03 8.29
C SER A 482 -25.73 -2.01 7.80
N ASP A 483 -24.93 -1.14 8.41
CA ASP A 483 -23.48 -1.11 8.19
C ASP A 483 -22.78 -2.28 8.94
N GLU A 484 -23.45 -2.91 9.91
CA GLU A 484 -22.91 -4.02 10.71
C GLU A 484 -23.07 -5.37 10.00
N ILE A 485 -22.18 -6.31 10.30
CA ILE A 485 -22.27 -7.68 9.79
C ILE A 485 -23.20 -8.48 10.73
N PRO A 486 -24.19 -9.21 10.20
CA PRO A 486 -25.12 -9.98 11.01
C PRO A 486 -24.46 -11.29 11.47
N TYR A 487 -23.57 -11.22 12.47
CA TYR A 487 -22.81 -12.38 12.95
C TYR A 487 -23.70 -13.49 13.53
N ASP A 488 -24.84 -13.13 14.10
CA ASP A 488 -25.88 -14.05 14.57
C ASP A 488 -26.45 -14.89 13.41
N ILE A 489 -26.73 -14.27 12.27
CA ILE A 489 -27.17 -14.98 11.06
C ILE A 489 -26.05 -15.88 10.51
N ILE A 490 -24.79 -15.42 10.52
CA ILE A 490 -23.64 -16.24 10.12
C ILE A 490 -23.51 -17.47 11.02
N LYS A 491 -23.67 -17.29 12.33
CA LYS A 491 -23.66 -18.39 13.31
C LYS A 491 -24.77 -19.41 13.00
N MET A 492 -25.99 -18.96 12.73
CA MET A 492 -27.09 -19.85 12.33
C MET A 492 -26.78 -20.59 11.03
N MET A 493 -26.21 -19.92 10.03
CA MET A 493 -25.76 -20.54 8.78
C MET A 493 -24.73 -21.65 9.02
N VAL A 494 -23.78 -21.44 9.95
CA VAL A 494 -22.80 -22.46 10.36
C VAL A 494 -23.49 -23.63 11.04
N GLU A 495 -24.37 -23.38 12.00
CA GLU A 495 -25.10 -24.41 12.74
C GLU A 495 -25.93 -25.29 11.79
N GLU A 496 -26.68 -24.70 10.86
CA GLU A 496 -27.47 -25.42 9.87
C GLU A 496 -26.60 -26.20 8.87
N SER A 497 -25.46 -25.66 8.47
CA SER A 497 -24.49 -26.38 7.63
C SER A 497 -23.94 -27.62 8.33
N CYS A 498 -23.61 -27.51 9.62
CA CYS A 498 -23.15 -28.63 10.43
C CYS A 498 -24.24 -29.70 10.60
N LYS A 499 -25.48 -29.30 10.90
CA LYS A 499 -26.63 -30.24 10.98
C LYS A 499 -26.85 -30.97 9.65
N ALA A 500 -26.79 -30.24 8.53
CA ALA A 500 -26.91 -30.82 7.20
C ALA A 500 -25.82 -31.88 6.95
N MET A 501 -24.55 -31.56 7.23
CA MET A 501 -23.42 -32.51 7.11
C MET A 501 -23.59 -33.78 7.94
N ILE A 502 -24.08 -33.66 9.18
CA ILE A 502 -24.37 -34.82 10.04
C ILE A 502 -25.48 -35.68 9.41
N SER A 503 -26.57 -35.04 8.97
CA SER A 503 -27.73 -35.74 8.40
C SER A 503 -27.43 -36.45 7.07
N SER A 504 -26.55 -35.87 6.25
CA SER A 504 -26.12 -36.44 4.97
C SER A 504 -24.91 -37.37 5.09
N ASN A 505 -24.35 -37.53 6.29
CA ASN A 505 -23.09 -38.23 6.54
C ASN A 505 -21.94 -37.74 5.64
N GLU A 506 -21.92 -36.43 5.37
CA GLU A 506 -20.88 -35.77 4.60
C GLU A 506 -19.83 -35.15 5.52
N GLN A 507 -18.56 -35.25 5.12
CA GLN A 507 -17.46 -34.57 5.80
C GLN A 507 -16.98 -33.41 4.95
N GLY A 508 -16.81 -32.22 5.51
CA GLY A 508 -16.30 -31.06 4.80
C GLY A 508 -16.05 -29.86 5.70
N SER A 509 -15.52 -28.80 5.10
CA SER A 509 -15.18 -27.56 5.79
C SER A 509 -16.11 -26.41 5.40
N ILE A 510 -16.29 -25.47 6.33
CA ILE A 510 -17.03 -24.23 6.10
C ILE A 510 -16.02 -23.09 5.92
N LEU A 511 -16.14 -22.31 4.85
CA LEU A 511 -15.32 -21.14 4.58
C LEU A 511 -16.17 -19.87 4.62
N ILE A 512 -15.85 -18.95 5.54
CA ILE A 512 -16.57 -17.70 5.76
C ILE A 512 -15.72 -16.53 5.23
N PHE A 513 -16.28 -15.73 4.33
CA PHE A 513 -15.64 -14.51 3.81
C PHE A 513 -16.13 -13.26 4.53
N LEU A 514 -15.20 -12.54 5.16
CA LEU A 514 -15.41 -11.29 5.89
C LEU A 514 -14.44 -10.20 5.40
N PRO A 515 -14.79 -8.91 5.54
CA PRO A 515 -14.02 -7.83 4.92
C PRO A 515 -12.69 -7.52 5.62
N GLY A 516 -12.48 -7.92 6.89
CA GLY A 516 -11.27 -7.56 7.62
C GLY A 516 -11.02 -8.35 8.90
N TRP A 517 -9.88 -8.06 9.54
CA TRP A 517 -9.43 -8.75 10.76
C TRP A 517 -10.38 -8.56 11.94
N SER A 518 -10.88 -7.35 12.18
CA SER A 518 -11.81 -7.07 13.27
C SER A 518 -13.08 -7.92 13.12
N GLU A 519 -13.58 -8.06 11.90
CA GLU A 519 -14.75 -8.85 11.57
C GLU A 519 -14.49 -10.35 11.74
N ILE A 520 -13.29 -10.84 11.37
CA ILE A 520 -12.86 -12.21 11.67
C ILE A 520 -12.94 -12.50 13.17
N ILE A 521 -12.41 -11.60 14.01
CA ILE A 521 -12.42 -11.81 15.46
C ILE A 521 -13.83 -11.81 16.02
N LEU A 522 -14.65 -10.81 15.67
CA LEU A 522 -16.04 -10.72 16.14
C LEU A 522 -16.87 -11.93 15.72
N CYS A 523 -16.70 -12.41 14.48
CA CYS A 523 -17.37 -13.62 14.02
C CYS A 523 -16.91 -14.85 14.80
N MET A 524 -15.61 -14.98 15.09
CA MET A 524 -15.11 -16.09 15.90
C MET A 524 -15.62 -16.02 17.35
N GLU A 525 -15.72 -14.83 17.94
CA GLU A 525 -16.31 -14.63 19.27
C GLU A 525 -17.80 -15.02 19.28
N GLU A 526 -18.57 -14.61 18.27
CA GLU A 526 -19.97 -14.98 18.14
C GLU A 526 -20.14 -16.49 17.98
N LEU A 527 -19.31 -17.16 17.18
CA LEU A 527 -19.36 -18.62 16.99
C LEU A 527 -19.05 -19.40 18.27
N LYS A 528 -18.26 -18.84 19.19
CA LYS A 528 -18.00 -19.44 20.52
C LYS A 528 -19.20 -19.37 21.44
N THR A 529 -20.14 -18.45 21.21
CA THR A 529 -21.40 -18.43 21.98
C THR A 529 -22.40 -19.50 21.53
N SER A 530 -22.07 -20.30 20.51
CA SER A 530 -22.95 -21.39 20.05
C SER A 530 -23.01 -22.52 21.08
N SER A 531 -24.16 -23.19 21.15
CA SER A 531 -24.30 -24.42 21.94
C SER A 531 -23.43 -25.58 21.41
N SER A 532 -22.84 -25.41 20.22
CA SER A 532 -22.02 -26.40 19.52
C SER A 532 -20.54 -26.01 19.45
N GLU A 533 -20.07 -25.07 20.29
CA GLU A 533 -18.67 -24.59 20.27
C GLU A 533 -17.66 -25.73 20.33
N ASP A 534 -17.91 -26.74 21.16
CA ASP A 534 -17.01 -27.89 21.32
C ASP A 534 -16.80 -28.68 20.03
N MET A 535 -17.77 -28.64 19.11
CA MET A 535 -17.68 -29.29 17.79
C MET A 535 -16.89 -28.46 16.78
N TYR A 536 -16.50 -27.22 17.10
CA TYR A 536 -15.86 -26.32 16.14
C TYR A 536 -14.35 -26.31 16.28
N TRP A 537 -13.68 -26.32 15.13
CA TRP A 537 -12.28 -25.95 15.01
C TRP A 537 -12.17 -24.66 14.19
N LEU A 538 -12.12 -23.53 14.90
CA LEU A 538 -12.05 -22.20 14.30
C LEU A 538 -10.62 -21.88 13.83
N VAL A 539 -10.47 -21.59 12.54
CA VAL A 539 -9.18 -21.28 11.90
C VAL A 539 -9.26 -19.89 11.26
N PRO A 540 -8.62 -18.85 11.83
CA PRO A 540 -8.54 -17.55 11.19
C PRO A 540 -7.59 -17.62 9.99
N LEU A 541 -7.92 -16.90 8.91
CA LEU A 541 -7.06 -16.81 7.73
C LEU A 541 -7.00 -15.37 7.19
N HIS A 542 -5.85 -14.72 7.39
CA HIS A 542 -5.61 -13.34 7.03
C HIS A 542 -4.14 -13.14 6.61
N SER A 543 -3.87 -12.16 5.74
CA SER A 543 -2.52 -11.86 5.23
C SER A 543 -1.48 -11.58 6.32
N ASN A 544 -1.91 -10.94 7.41
CA ASN A 544 -1.05 -10.59 8.55
C ASN A 544 -0.69 -11.77 9.47
N LEU A 545 -1.23 -12.98 9.23
CA LEU A 545 -0.86 -14.16 10.00
C LEU A 545 0.52 -14.69 9.60
N SER A 546 1.20 -15.34 10.54
CA SER A 546 2.44 -16.07 10.26
C SER A 546 2.20 -17.18 9.22
N PHE A 547 3.24 -17.61 8.53
CA PHE A 547 3.12 -18.66 7.51
C PHE A 547 2.63 -19.99 8.11
N ASP A 548 3.11 -20.34 9.30
CA ASP A 548 2.69 -21.54 10.01
C ASP A 548 1.21 -21.48 10.42
N ASP A 549 0.73 -20.28 10.79
CA ASP A 549 -0.69 -20.07 11.10
C ASP A 549 -1.57 -20.16 9.85
N GLN A 550 -1.16 -19.56 8.73
CA GLN A 550 -1.88 -19.69 7.46
C GLN A 550 -1.96 -21.15 7.01
N ARG A 551 -0.90 -21.93 7.22
CA ARG A 551 -0.85 -23.36 6.86
C ARG A 551 -1.80 -24.24 7.67
N LYS A 552 -2.33 -23.78 8.81
CA LYS A 552 -3.33 -24.55 9.58
C LYS A 552 -4.56 -24.86 8.75
N VAL A 553 -4.91 -24.01 7.78
CA VAL A 553 -6.07 -24.21 6.90
C VAL A 553 -6.03 -25.50 6.07
N PHE A 554 -4.83 -25.97 5.73
CA PHE A 554 -4.63 -27.20 4.93
C PHE A 554 -4.61 -28.47 5.77
N LYS A 555 -4.58 -28.36 7.10
CA LYS A 555 -4.60 -29.53 7.99
C LYS A 555 -6.03 -30.04 8.14
N SER A 556 -6.16 -31.35 8.34
CA SER A 556 -7.43 -31.97 8.70
C SER A 556 -7.86 -31.55 10.10
N PRO A 557 -9.18 -31.39 10.36
CA PRO A 557 -9.67 -31.13 11.71
C PRO A 557 -9.31 -32.24 12.70
N PRO A 558 -9.21 -31.93 14.00
CA PRO A 558 -9.24 -32.95 15.06
C PRO A 558 -10.47 -33.85 14.92
N LYS A 559 -10.40 -35.07 15.47
CA LYS A 559 -11.55 -35.99 15.49
C LYS A 559 -12.77 -35.31 16.10
N ASP A 560 -13.93 -35.58 15.51
CA ASP A 560 -15.25 -35.11 15.96
C ASP A 560 -15.43 -33.58 15.91
N LYS A 561 -14.61 -32.86 15.12
CA LYS A 561 -14.74 -31.41 14.92
C LYS A 561 -14.95 -31.01 13.46
N PHE A 562 -15.80 -30.02 13.26
CA PHE A 562 -15.97 -29.31 11.99
C PHE A 562 -14.92 -28.21 11.85
N LYS A 563 -14.21 -28.18 10.72
CA LYS A 563 -13.26 -27.10 10.40
C LYS A 563 -14.04 -25.90 9.87
N ILE A 564 -13.94 -24.77 10.58
CA ILE A 564 -14.56 -23.50 10.20
C ILE A 564 -13.44 -22.48 9.96
N ILE A 565 -13.30 -22.07 8.71
CA ILE A 565 -12.27 -21.15 8.26
C ILE A 565 -12.91 -19.77 8.15
N VAL A 566 -12.37 -18.79 8.87
CA VAL A 566 -12.88 -17.41 8.84
C VAL A 566 -11.82 -16.53 8.18
N SER A 567 -12.12 -16.01 6.98
CA SER A 567 -11.13 -15.44 6.08
C SER A 567 -11.54 -14.13 5.43
N THR A 568 -10.53 -13.41 4.92
CA THR A 568 -10.70 -12.30 3.97
C THR A 568 -10.64 -12.81 2.51
N ASN A 569 -10.56 -11.90 1.54
CA ASN A 569 -10.34 -12.24 0.13
C ASN A 569 -8.99 -12.98 -0.13
N ILE A 570 -8.12 -13.20 0.87
CA ILE A 570 -6.93 -14.05 0.70
C ILE A 570 -7.30 -15.49 0.23
N ALA A 571 -8.43 -16.03 0.69
CA ALA A 571 -8.92 -17.34 0.26
C ALA A 571 -9.63 -17.31 -1.11
N GLU A 572 -9.97 -16.13 -1.63
CA GLU A 572 -10.68 -15.94 -2.90
C GLU A 572 -9.84 -16.32 -4.11
N SER A 573 -8.52 -16.12 -4.04
CA SER A 573 -7.58 -16.40 -5.13
C SER A 573 -6.27 -17.03 -4.65
N SER A 574 -5.69 -16.56 -3.53
CA SER A 574 -4.31 -16.89 -3.15
C SER A 574 -4.10 -18.27 -2.51
N ILE A 575 -5.16 -18.88 -1.99
CA ILE A 575 -5.08 -20.13 -1.21
C ILE A 575 -6.16 -21.11 -1.67
N THR A 576 -5.76 -22.36 -1.93
CA THR A 576 -6.61 -23.43 -2.44
C THR A 576 -6.87 -24.44 -1.32
N VAL A 577 -8.00 -24.33 -0.63
CA VAL A 577 -8.43 -25.33 0.35
C VAL A 577 -9.35 -26.32 -0.35
N ASP A 578 -8.98 -27.59 -0.32
CA ASP A 578 -9.59 -28.63 -1.14
C ASP A 578 -10.88 -29.21 -0.53
N ASP A 579 -10.97 -29.25 0.80
CA ASP A 579 -12.07 -29.90 1.53
C ASP A 579 -13.26 -28.96 1.86
N VAL A 580 -13.31 -27.76 1.26
CA VAL A 580 -14.41 -26.81 1.44
C VAL A 580 -15.68 -27.37 0.81
N LEU A 581 -16.75 -27.45 1.61
CA LEU A 581 -18.08 -27.92 1.19
C LEU A 581 -19.11 -26.79 1.24
N TYR A 582 -19.02 -25.91 2.24
CA TYR A 582 -19.89 -24.75 2.40
C TYR A 582 -19.07 -23.46 2.33
N VAL A 583 -19.57 -22.49 1.57
CA VAL A 583 -19.08 -21.11 1.56
C VAL A 583 -20.15 -20.20 2.13
N ILE A 584 -19.79 -19.37 3.11
CA ILE A 584 -20.65 -18.29 3.63
C ILE A 584 -19.99 -16.98 3.22
N ASP A 585 -20.61 -16.24 2.31
CA ASP A 585 -20.09 -15.01 1.77
C ASP A 585 -20.82 -13.80 2.35
N SER A 586 -20.11 -12.94 3.08
CA SER A 586 -20.66 -11.65 3.50
C SER A 586 -20.92 -10.70 2.32
N CYS A 587 -20.39 -11.02 1.15
CA CYS A 587 -20.45 -10.23 -0.08
C CYS A 587 -19.84 -8.83 0.05
N LYS A 588 -19.20 -8.53 1.18
CA LYS A 588 -18.51 -7.28 1.47
C LYS A 588 -17.00 -7.45 1.32
N GLN A 589 -16.32 -6.34 1.06
CA GLN A 589 -14.87 -6.23 1.04
C GLN A 589 -14.43 -4.89 1.60
N LYS A 590 -13.21 -4.83 2.12
CA LYS A 590 -12.60 -3.60 2.62
C LYS A 590 -11.66 -3.05 1.56
N LYS A 591 -12.01 -1.91 0.96
CA LYS A 591 -11.15 -1.16 0.06
C LYS A 591 -10.37 -0.10 0.84
N GLN A 592 -9.10 0.03 0.51
CA GLN A 592 -8.26 1.11 1.02
C GLN A 592 -8.21 2.21 -0.05
N LEU A 593 -8.51 3.43 0.35
CA LEU A 593 -8.48 4.59 -0.53
C LEU A 593 -7.55 5.62 0.10
N ILE A 594 -6.55 6.05 -0.67
CA ILE A 594 -5.43 6.89 -0.19
C ILE A 594 -5.44 8.20 -0.95
N ASN A 595 -5.46 9.31 -0.21
CA ASN A 595 -5.19 10.65 -0.73
C ASN A 595 -3.74 11.02 -0.38
N HIS A 596 -2.89 11.14 -1.39
CA HIS A 596 -1.45 11.40 -1.22
C HIS A 596 -1.15 12.83 -0.76
N LYS A 597 -1.99 13.81 -1.11
CA LYS A 597 -1.77 15.22 -0.71
C LYS A 597 -1.93 15.43 0.79
N SER A 598 -2.84 14.69 1.42
CA SER A 598 -3.14 14.78 2.86
C SER A 598 -2.69 13.56 3.67
N ALA A 599 -2.00 12.61 3.02
CA ALA A 599 -1.69 11.27 3.55
C ALA A 599 -2.88 10.60 4.25
N THR A 600 -4.09 10.88 3.76
CA THR A 600 -5.33 10.42 4.35
C THR A 600 -5.70 9.09 3.74
N CYS A 601 -5.85 8.09 4.60
CA CYS A 601 -6.31 6.76 4.24
C CYS A 601 -7.72 6.58 4.79
N TYR A 602 -8.69 6.26 3.95
CA TYR A 602 -10.00 5.79 4.41
C TYR A 602 -10.17 4.33 4.00
N TYR A 603 -10.75 3.56 4.91
CA TYR A 603 -11.15 2.19 4.63
C TYR A 603 -12.65 2.17 4.44
N GLU A 604 -13.06 1.80 3.24
CA GLU A 604 -14.47 1.65 2.91
C GLU A 604 -14.83 0.18 2.86
N VAL A 605 -15.78 -0.24 3.70
CA VAL A 605 -16.41 -1.54 3.55
C VAL A 605 -17.58 -1.37 2.59
N SER A 606 -17.48 -2.00 1.42
CA SER A 606 -18.49 -1.95 0.37
C SER A 606 -18.80 -3.36 -0.13
N TYR A 607 -19.92 -3.52 -0.82
CA TYR A 607 -20.21 -4.76 -1.53
C TYR A 607 -19.15 -5.00 -2.62
N THR A 608 -18.76 -6.25 -2.80
CA THR A 608 -17.85 -6.65 -3.88
C THR A 608 -18.61 -6.86 -5.20
N SER A 609 -17.88 -7.08 -6.29
CA SER A 609 -18.48 -7.36 -7.60
C SER A 609 -18.96 -8.81 -7.72
N LYS A 610 -19.90 -9.05 -8.63
CA LYS A 610 -20.48 -10.40 -8.86
C LYS A 610 -19.41 -11.44 -9.18
N ASP A 611 -18.42 -11.09 -9.99
CA ASP A 611 -17.33 -11.99 -10.35
C ASP A 611 -16.48 -12.43 -9.15
N CYS A 612 -16.10 -11.52 -8.25
CA CYS A 612 -15.43 -11.84 -6.99
C CYS A 612 -16.28 -12.79 -6.13
N MET A 613 -17.58 -12.52 -6.03
CA MET A 613 -18.49 -13.38 -5.28
C MET A 613 -18.66 -14.77 -5.93
N ASP A 614 -18.58 -14.87 -7.25
CA ASP A 614 -18.58 -16.14 -7.97
C ASP A 614 -17.25 -16.91 -7.80
N GLN A 615 -16.12 -16.22 -7.69
CA GLN A 615 -14.85 -16.85 -7.32
C GLN A 615 -14.88 -17.43 -5.91
N ARG A 616 -15.51 -16.72 -4.96
CA ARG A 616 -15.75 -17.21 -3.59
C ARG A 616 -16.62 -18.46 -3.61
N LYS A 617 -17.74 -18.42 -4.34
CA LYS A 617 -18.62 -19.59 -4.56
C LYS A 617 -17.86 -20.80 -5.11
N GLY A 618 -16.99 -20.56 -6.09
CA GLY A 618 -16.18 -21.60 -6.74
C GLY A 618 -15.24 -22.36 -5.79
N ARG A 619 -15.06 -21.91 -4.54
CA ARG A 619 -14.27 -22.61 -3.53
C ARG A 619 -14.96 -23.88 -3.00
N ALA A 620 -16.29 -23.98 -3.07
CA ALA A 620 -17.05 -25.18 -2.64
C ALA A 620 -17.24 -26.23 -3.76
N GLY A 621 -17.18 -25.83 -5.04
CA GLY A 621 -17.53 -26.69 -6.20
C GLY A 621 -16.37 -27.45 -6.84
N ARG A 622 -15.30 -27.74 -6.08
CA ARG A 622 -14.04 -28.25 -6.64
C ARG A 622 -13.99 -29.75 -6.78
N ILE A 623 -14.26 -30.47 -5.69
CA ILE A 623 -14.11 -31.93 -5.62
C ILE A 623 -15.46 -32.63 -5.79
N ARG A 624 -16.54 -31.94 -5.44
CA ARG A 624 -17.93 -32.43 -5.42
C ARG A 624 -18.90 -31.25 -5.44
N LYS A 625 -20.21 -31.55 -5.49
CA LYS A 625 -21.26 -30.55 -5.30
C LYS A 625 -21.08 -29.85 -3.95
N GLY A 626 -21.28 -28.54 -3.95
CA GLY A 626 -21.10 -27.70 -2.76
C GLY A 626 -22.24 -26.72 -2.56
N TYR A 627 -22.14 -25.93 -1.50
CA TYR A 627 -23.17 -24.96 -1.12
C TYR A 627 -22.55 -23.58 -0.89
N CYS A 628 -23.26 -22.53 -1.28
CA CYS A 628 -22.86 -21.14 -1.06
C CYS A 628 -24.03 -20.31 -0.54
N TYR A 629 -23.86 -19.78 0.67
CA TYR A 629 -24.80 -18.85 1.28
C TYR A 629 -24.29 -17.42 1.09
N ARG A 630 -25.12 -16.55 0.52
CA ARG A 630 -24.79 -15.15 0.27
C ARG A 630 -25.59 -14.26 1.22
N LEU A 631 -24.92 -13.38 1.96
CA LEU A 631 -25.57 -12.43 2.88
C LEU A 631 -26.14 -11.19 2.15
N ILE A 632 -26.78 -11.43 1.00
CA ILE A 632 -27.51 -10.45 0.21
C ILE A 632 -28.76 -11.12 -0.38
N SER A 633 -29.78 -10.34 -0.63
CA SER A 633 -30.99 -10.72 -1.36
C SER A 633 -30.72 -10.88 -2.84
N ARG A 634 -31.60 -11.61 -3.54
CA ARG A 634 -31.55 -11.62 -5.01
C ARG A 634 -31.74 -10.24 -5.61
N SER A 635 -32.55 -9.40 -4.97
CA SER A 635 -32.82 -8.04 -5.45
C SER A 635 -31.55 -7.19 -5.47
N LEU A 636 -30.78 -7.19 -4.37
CA LEU A 636 -29.51 -6.47 -4.26
C LEU A 636 -28.46 -7.05 -5.21
N TRP A 637 -28.36 -8.38 -5.31
CA TRP A 637 -27.48 -9.04 -6.27
C TRP A 637 -27.64 -8.47 -7.68
N HIS A 638 -28.87 -8.31 -8.18
CA HIS A 638 -29.08 -7.79 -9.53
C HIS A 638 -28.53 -6.38 -9.75
N THR A 639 -28.53 -5.52 -8.72
CA THR A 639 -28.01 -4.14 -8.81
C THR A 639 -26.49 -4.02 -8.73
N LEU A 640 -25.78 -5.04 -8.25
CA LEU A 640 -24.33 -4.98 -8.04
C LEU A 640 -23.55 -5.06 -9.37
N PRO A 641 -22.37 -4.40 -9.45
CA PRO A 641 -21.56 -4.40 -10.66
C PRO A 641 -21.03 -5.81 -10.96
N LEU A 642 -20.88 -6.11 -12.25
CA LEU A 642 -20.36 -7.39 -12.70
C LEU A 642 -18.88 -7.58 -12.33
N HIS A 643 -18.07 -6.53 -12.53
CA HIS A 643 -16.62 -6.52 -12.33
C HIS A 643 -16.18 -5.45 -11.35
N THR A 644 -15.04 -5.70 -10.69
CA THR A 644 -14.37 -4.69 -9.87
C THR A 644 -13.79 -3.59 -10.77
N GLU A 645 -13.88 -2.34 -10.33
CA GLU A 645 -13.26 -1.20 -11.02
C GLU A 645 -11.73 -1.36 -11.07
N ALA A 646 -11.14 -1.11 -12.24
CA ALA A 646 -9.71 -1.24 -12.46
C ALA A 646 -8.91 -0.24 -11.60
N GLU A 647 -7.85 -0.74 -10.95
CA GLU A 647 -7.04 0.03 -10.00
C GLU A 647 -6.41 1.27 -10.65
N ILE A 648 -6.09 1.21 -11.94
CA ILE A 648 -5.49 2.31 -12.71
C ILE A 648 -6.32 3.60 -12.73
N LYS A 649 -7.63 3.55 -12.45
CA LYS A 649 -8.49 4.74 -12.37
C LYS A 649 -8.35 5.49 -11.06
N THR A 650 -8.10 4.77 -9.97
CA THR A 650 -8.16 5.30 -8.61
C THR A 650 -6.80 5.35 -7.91
N ALA A 651 -5.83 4.57 -8.40
CA ALA A 651 -4.54 4.44 -7.76
C ALA A 651 -3.60 5.62 -8.04
N PRO A 652 -2.67 5.89 -7.13
CA PRO A 652 -1.59 6.87 -7.33
C PRO A 652 -0.67 6.41 -8.46
N LEU A 653 -0.26 7.36 -9.31
CA LEU A 653 0.50 7.05 -10.52
C LEU A 653 1.99 7.40 -10.41
N ASP A 654 2.47 7.91 -9.27
CA ASP A 654 3.85 8.38 -9.09
C ASP A 654 4.89 7.28 -9.38
N SER A 655 4.72 6.09 -8.81
CA SER A 655 5.64 4.96 -9.02
C SER A 655 5.60 4.47 -10.48
N THR A 656 4.40 4.42 -11.08
CA THR A 656 4.21 4.01 -12.48
C THR A 656 4.83 5.02 -13.44
N ILE A 657 4.64 6.32 -13.20
CA ILE A 657 5.22 7.40 -14.02
C ILE A 657 6.74 7.42 -13.88
N LEU A 658 7.27 7.22 -12.68
CA LEU A 658 8.72 7.07 -12.50
C LEU A 658 9.27 5.90 -13.32
N GLY A 659 8.57 4.76 -13.32
CA GLY A 659 8.88 3.60 -14.16
C GLY A 659 8.82 3.89 -15.67
N ILE A 660 7.78 4.58 -16.15
CA ILE A 660 7.64 5.04 -17.55
C ILE A 660 8.88 5.83 -17.97
N LYS A 661 9.29 6.79 -17.13
CA LYS A 661 10.41 7.67 -17.44
C LYS A 661 11.75 6.95 -17.34
N ALA A 662 11.92 6.03 -16.38
CA ALA A 662 13.13 5.24 -16.24
C ALA A 662 13.35 4.27 -17.41
N LEU A 663 12.26 3.67 -17.92
CA LEU A 663 12.26 2.80 -19.09
C LEU A 663 12.38 3.56 -20.42
N GLY A 664 12.33 4.91 -20.39
CA GLY A 664 12.42 5.74 -21.59
C GLY A 664 11.20 5.64 -22.50
N LEU A 665 10.01 5.36 -21.95
CA LEU A 665 8.78 5.12 -22.71
C LEU A 665 8.07 6.41 -23.18
N GLY A 666 8.68 7.58 -22.93
CA GLY A 666 8.25 8.87 -23.46
C GLY A 666 7.44 9.72 -22.48
N ASP A 667 6.45 10.44 -23.02
CA ASP A 667 5.53 11.27 -22.25
C ASP A 667 4.50 10.41 -21.49
N SER A 668 4.25 10.75 -20.22
CA SER A 668 3.42 9.96 -19.31
C SER A 668 1.96 9.93 -19.77
N VAL A 669 1.42 11.08 -20.20
CA VAL A 669 0.03 11.21 -20.66
C VAL A 669 -0.14 10.44 -21.96
N SER A 670 0.76 10.62 -22.92
CA SER A 670 0.72 9.87 -24.18
C SER A 670 0.85 8.37 -23.97
N PHE A 671 1.69 7.92 -23.03
CA PHE A 671 1.86 6.50 -22.76
C PHE A 671 0.61 5.89 -22.13
N LEU A 672 0.06 6.55 -21.11
CA LEU A 672 -1.07 6.06 -20.34
C LEU A 672 -2.40 6.17 -21.09
N LYS A 673 -2.49 6.98 -22.15
CA LYS A 673 -3.65 7.00 -23.06
C LYS A 673 -3.93 5.66 -23.73
N ASP A 674 -2.91 4.82 -23.86
CA ASP A 674 -3.02 3.48 -24.44
C ASP A 674 -3.52 2.44 -23.43
N SER A 675 -3.98 2.81 -22.24
CA SER A 675 -4.57 1.89 -21.26
C SER A 675 -5.89 1.30 -21.73
N ILE A 676 -6.28 0.16 -21.14
CA ILE A 676 -7.58 -0.48 -21.41
C ILE A 676 -8.74 0.45 -20.98
N GLU A 677 -8.53 1.17 -19.88
CA GLU A 677 -9.51 2.06 -19.26
C GLU A 677 -9.01 3.49 -19.29
N GLN A 678 -9.91 4.44 -19.56
CA GLN A 678 -9.54 5.86 -19.56
C GLN A 678 -9.18 6.35 -18.15
N ILE A 679 -8.07 7.06 -18.04
CA ILE A 679 -7.55 7.65 -16.80
C ILE A 679 -7.81 9.16 -16.83
N ASP A 680 -8.16 9.75 -15.69
CA ASP A 680 -8.24 11.21 -15.56
C ASP A 680 -6.84 11.82 -15.67
N GLU A 681 -6.63 12.68 -16.68
CA GLU A 681 -5.35 13.35 -16.92
C GLU A 681 -4.89 14.17 -15.70
N ARG A 682 -5.80 14.63 -14.84
CA ARG A 682 -5.46 15.33 -13.59
C ARG A 682 -4.62 14.46 -12.66
N ASN A 683 -4.95 13.16 -12.54
CA ASN A 683 -4.20 12.23 -11.68
C ASN A 683 -2.75 12.08 -12.17
N ILE A 684 -2.54 12.09 -13.49
CA ILE A 684 -1.21 12.01 -14.10
C ILE A 684 -0.41 13.28 -13.79
N ILE A 685 -1.02 14.46 -13.99
CA ILE A 685 -0.37 15.76 -13.75
C ILE A 685 0.02 15.92 -12.27
N GLU A 686 -0.85 15.52 -11.35
CA GLU A 686 -0.57 15.59 -9.92
C GLU A 686 0.59 14.68 -9.51
N ALA A 687 0.67 13.49 -10.08
CA ALA A 687 1.78 12.57 -9.84
C ALA A 687 3.11 13.08 -10.43
N GLU A 688 3.11 13.69 -11.62
CA GLU A 688 4.31 14.34 -12.19
C GLU A 688 4.81 15.51 -11.33
N GLU A 689 3.89 16.35 -10.85
CA GLU A 689 4.18 17.48 -9.95
C GLU A 689 4.77 16.98 -8.62
N TYR A 690 4.25 15.87 -8.08
CA TYR A 690 4.79 15.24 -6.88
C TYR A 690 6.21 14.69 -7.07
N LEU A 691 6.46 13.98 -8.17
CA LEU A 691 7.81 13.49 -8.50
C LEU A 691 8.81 14.63 -8.72
N ARG A 692 8.36 15.77 -9.24
CA ARG A 692 9.16 16.99 -9.38
C ARG A 692 9.54 17.58 -8.02
N GLN A 693 8.62 17.59 -7.06
CA GLN A 693 8.90 18.00 -5.66
C GLN A 693 9.90 17.05 -4.98
N LEU A 694 9.87 15.76 -5.34
CA LEU A 694 10.87 14.79 -4.91
C LEU A 694 12.20 14.87 -5.69
N SER A 695 12.36 15.81 -6.62
CA SER A 695 13.55 15.92 -7.47
C SER A 695 13.81 14.66 -8.32
N ALA A 696 12.81 13.80 -8.51
CA ALA A 696 12.88 12.64 -9.38
C ALA A 696 12.67 13.01 -10.85
N LEU A 697 11.92 14.10 -11.10
CA LEU A 697 11.74 14.72 -12.41
C LEU A 697 12.27 16.17 -12.42
N ASP A 698 12.75 16.61 -13.58
CA ASP A 698 13.14 18.01 -13.83
C ASP A 698 11.93 18.89 -14.21
N LYS A 699 12.17 20.18 -14.45
CA LYS A 699 11.15 21.15 -14.91
C LYS A 699 10.50 20.79 -16.26
N ASN A 700 11.16 19.97 -17.07
CA ASN A 700 10.71 19.52 -18.37
C ASN A 700 10.10 18.11 -18.31
N LYS A 701 9.83 17.57 -17.10
CA LYS A 701 9.27 16.23 -16.87
C LYS A 701 10.16 15.08 -17.35
N ASN A 702 11.47 15.31 -17.44
CA ASN A 702 12.46 14.26 -17.68
C ASN A 702 12.96 13.68 -16.36
N ILE A 703 13.34 12.40 -16.37
CA ILE A 703 13.92 11.74 -15.20
C ILE A 703 15.30 12.30 -14.85
N THR A 704 15.51 12.61 -13.57
CA THR A 704 16.80 13.05 -13.03
C THR A 704 17.69 11.86 -12.68
N TYR A 705 18.97 12.10 -12.34
CA TYR A 705 19.84 11.05 -11.81
C TYR A 705 19.30 10.47 -10.49
N ILE A 706 18.78 11.32 -9.60
CA ILE A 706 18.10 10.88 -8.37
C ILE A 706 16.91 9.97 -8.73
N GLY A 707 16.05 10.39 -9.67
CA GLY A 707 14.90 9.59 -10.12
C GLY A 707 15.28 8.21 -10.67
N LYS A 708 16.39 8.11 -11.43
CA LYS A 708 16.89 6.83 -11.94
C LYS A 708 17.30 5.87 -10.82
N VAL A 709 18.01 6.36 -9.81
CA VAL A 709 18.42 5.52 -8.67
C VAL A 709 17.20 5.17 -7.80
N MET A 710 16.27 6.11 -7.62
CA MET A 710 15.01 5.86 -6.89
C MET A 710 14.20 4.71 -7.50
N GLU A 711 14.10 4.63 -8.83
CA GLU A 711 13.35 3.55 -9.51
C GLU A 711 13.98 2.16 -9.28
N ARG A 712 15.32 2.09 -9.20
CA ARG A 712 16.03 0.85 -8.89
C ARG A 712 15.73 0.38 -7.47
N LEU A 713 15.52 1.32 -6.55
CA LEU A 713 15.13 0.98 -5.20
C LEU A 713 13.74 0.34 -5.17
N PRO A 714 13.55 -0.64 -4.27
CA PRO A 714 12.27 -1.30 -4.09
C PRO A 714 11.44 -0.48 -3.10
N PHE A 715 11.08 0.75 -3.39
CA PHE A 715 10.30 1.60 -2.48
C PHE A 715 9.40 2.57 -3.24
N THR A 716 8.40 3.12 -2.55
CA THR A 716 7.70 4.31 -3.05
C THR A 716 8.70 5.47 -3.22
N PRO A 717 8.45 6.43 -4.13
CA PRO A 717 9.39 7.51 -4.44
C PRO A 717 9.89 8.28 -3.20
N GLU A 718 9.02 8.61 -2.26
CA GLU A 718 9.37 9.35 -1.04
C GLU A 718 10.30 8.54 -0.13
N THR A 719 9.98 7.26 0.05
CA THR A 719 10.77 6.32 0.86
C THR A 719 12.13 6.05 0.21
N ALA A 720 12.17 5.90 -1.11
CA ALA A 720 13.40 5.75 -1.89
C ALA A 720 14.31 6.97 -1.72
N LYS A 721 13.75 8.19 -1.83
CA LYS A 721 14.50 9.44 -1.62
C LYS A 721 15.06 9.54 -0.20
N CYS A 722 14.32 9.08 0.80
CA CYS A 722 14.79 9.05 2.19
C CYS A 722 16.00 8.12 2.36
N VAL A 723 15.93 6.89 1.84
CA VAL A 723 17.05 5.93 1.87
C VAL A 723 18.26 6.49 1.14
N LEU A 724 18.08 7.11 -0.03
CA LEU A 724 19.17 7.75 -0.77
C LEU A 724 19.80 8.90 0.00
N THR A 725 19.00 9.79 0.59
CA THR A 725 19.53 10.88 1.43
C THR A 725 20.32 10.31 2.62
N ALA A 726 19.87 9.22 3.23
CA ALA A 726 20.52 8.57 4.36
C ALA A 726 21.95 8.07 4.06
N THR A 727 22.28 7.85 2.78
CA THR A 727 23.66 7.51 2.35
C THR A 727 24.66 8.62 2.63
N LEU A 728 24.22 9.88 2.61
CA LEU A 728 25.06 11.04 2.93
C LEU A 728 25.33 11.16 4.43
N PHE A 729 24.55 10.48 5.26
CA PHE A 729 24.67 10.52 6.72
C PHE A 729 25.18 9.20 7.31
N ASN A 730 25.47 8.21 6.46
CA ASN A 730 25.86 6.85 6.84
C ASN A 730 24.85 6.16 7.80
N VAL A 731 23.56 6.39 7.59
CA VAL A 731 22.46 5.73 8.32
C VAL A 731 21.48 5.02 7.37
N ALA A 732 21.95 4.70 6.16
CA ALA A 732 21.16 4.04 5.13
C ALA A 732 20.67 2.64 5.56
N ASP A 733 21.41 1.94 6.43
CA ASP A 733 20.99 0.67 7.02
C ASP A 733 19.77 0.79 7.89
N SER A 734 19.84 1.74 8.82
CA SER A 734 18.80 1.99 9.77
C SER A 734 17.52 2.43 9.06
N ILE A 735 17.65 3.36 8.10
CA ILE A 735 16.52 3.83 7.29
C ILE A 735 15.99 2.71 6.39
N ALA A 736 16.83 1.88 5.76
CA ALA A 736 16.39 0.75 4.94
C ALA A 736 15.54 -0.26 5.72
N VAL A 737 15.90 -0.54 6.98
CA VAL A 737 15.11 -1.40 7.87
C VAL A 737 13.75 -0.79 8.20
N ILE A 738 13.75 0.49 8.60
CA ILE A 738 12.53 1.25 8.93
C ILE A 738 11.58 1.25 7.73
N CYS A 739 12.07 1.69 6.58
CA CYS A 739 11.34 1.75 5.32
C CYS A 739 10.90 0.36 4.84
N GLY A 740 11.75 -0.65 4.98
CA GLY A 740 11.47 -2.04 4.64
C GLY A 740 10.29 -2.62 5.42
N TYR A 741 10.16 -2.27 6.70
CA TYR A 741 9.04 -2.67 7.54
C TYR A 741 7.73 -2.02 7.11
N TYR A 742 7.72 -0.71 6.86
CA TYR A 742 6.50 0.00 6.46
C TYR A 742 5.99 -0.37 5.07
N ASN A 743 6.85 -0.97 4.24
CA ASN A 743 6.47 -1.57 2.95
C ASN A 743 6.18 -3.09 3.05
N SER A 744 6.22 -3.68 4.24
CA SER A 744 5.96 -5.10 4.49
C SER A 744 4.55 -5.31 5.05
N ASN A 745 3.91 -6.41 4.63
CA ASN A 745 2.61 -6.84 5.18
C ASN A 745 2.76 -7.70 6.45
N LEU A 746 3.98 -8.00 6.89
CA LEU A 746 4.23 -8.82 8.07
C LEU A 746 4.19 -7.96 9.36
N PRO A 747 3.47 -8.39 10.41
CA PRO A 747 3.41 -7.65 11.67
C PRO A 747 4.76 -7.70 12.40
N LEU A 748 5.03 -6.69 13.25
CA LEU A 748 6.24 -6.65 14.08
C LEU A 748 6.19 -7.68 15.21
N PHE A 749 5.00 -7.86 15.80
CA PHE A 749 4.75 -8.76 16.91
C PHE A 749 3.89 -9.95 16.49
N ASN A 750 4.16 -11.12 17.06
CA ASN A 750 3.37 -12.33 16.96
C ASN A 750 2.08 -12.19 17.78
N ASN A 751 1.03 -12.85 17.30
CA ASN A 751 -0.22 -13.02 18.06
C ASN A 751 -0.87 -11.70 18.52
N PRO A 752 -1.73 -11.08 17.69
CA PRO A 752 -2.37 -9.80 18.02
C PRO A 752 -3.32 -9.86 19.23
N PHE A 753 -3.58 -11.04 19.79
CA PHE A 753 -4.46 -11.23 20.95
C PHE A 753 -3.78 -10.85 22.29
N LYS A 754 -2.44 -10.67 22.34
CA LYS A 754 -1.68 -10.31 23.56
C LYS A 754 -1.40 -8.80 23.69
N GLN A 755 -2.43 -7.96 23.58
CA GLN A 755 -2.26 -6.50 23.48
C GLN A 755 -1.53 -5.85 24.66
N LEU A 756 -1.74 -6.33 25.89
CA LEU A 756 -1.07 -5.79 27.09
C LEU A 756 0.43 -6.12 27.09
N GLU A 757 0.80 -7.37 26.81
CA GLU A 757 2.21 -7.77 26.71
C GLU A 757 2.94 -7.03 25.58
N ILE A 758 2.25 -6.79 24.46
CA ILE A 758 2.78 -6.00 23.34
C ILE A 758 2.99 -4.54 23.74
N ALA A 759 2.08 -3.96 24.53
CA ALA A 759 2.21 -2.57 24.98
C ALA A 759 3.45 -2.37 25.86
N ASP A 760 3.69 -3.28 26.81
CA ASP A 760 4.89 -3.26 27.66
C ASP A 760 6.17 -3.46 26.84
N ALA A 761 6.12 -4.37 25.86
CA ALA A 761 7.21 -4.58 24.92
C ALA A 761 7.57 -3.32 24.11
N ILE A 762 6.57 -2.59 23.62
CA ILE A 762 6.75 -1.34 22.87
C ILE A 762 7.47 -0.29 23.72
N LEU A 763 7.03 -0.09 24.97
CA LEU A 763 7.66 0.87 25.89
C LEU A 763 9.12 0.50 26.21
N GLN A 764 9.43 -0.79 26.34
CA GLN A 764 10.81 -1.24 26.57
C GLN A 764 11.68 -1.07 25.32
N LEU A 765 11.15 -1.30 24.12
CA LEU A 765 11.88 -1.16 22.86
C LEU A 765 12.25 0.28 22.57
N CYS A 766 11.27 1.19 22.62
CA CYS A 766 11.43 2.57 22.13
C CYS A 766 12.55 3.35 22.83
N GLY A 767 12.87 3.00 24.08
CA GLY A 767 13.85 3.70 24.89
C GLY A 767 13.47 5.17 25.08
N ASP A 768 14.41 6.07 24.87
CA ASP A 768 14.24 7.50 25.12
C ASP A 768 13.53 8.22 23.93
N PHE A 769 13.40 7.54 22.78
CA PHE A 769 12.75 8.08 21.59
C PHE A 769 11.30 7.54 21.49
N ILE A 770 10.33 8.41 21.78
CA ILE A 770 8.89 8.09 21.69
C ILE A 770 8.47 8.07 20.21
N SER A 771 8.77 6.96 19.54
CA SER A 771 8.72 6.85 18.08
C SER A 771 8.28 5.46 17.64
N ASP A 772 7.12 5.37 16.98
CA ASP A 772 6.66 4.13 16.36
C ASP A 772 7.57 3.75 15.18
N HIS A 773 8.05 4.75 14.42
CA HIS A 773 8.85 4.57 13.21
C HIS A 773 10.13 3.76 13.42
N ILE A 774 10.74 3.84 14.60
CA ILE A 774 12.02 3.17 14.90
C ILE A 774 11.84 1.80 15.55
N LEU A 775 10.63 1.40 15.93
CA LEU A 775 10.38 0.11 16.60
C LEU A 775 10.94 -1.09 15.81
N PRO A 776 10.81 -1.19 14.48
CA PRO A 776 11.38 -2.29 13.70
C PRO A 776 12.91 -2.33 13.80
N LEU A 777 13.57 -1.17 13.78
CA LEU A 777 15.00 -1.04 13.93
C LEU A 777 15.46 -1.53 15.31
N LEU A 778 14.78 -1.07 16.36
CA LEU A 778 15.12 -1.44 17.74
C LEU A 778 14.82 -2.92 18.03
N ALA A 779 13.75 -3.48 17.46
CA ALA A 779 13.46 -4.91 17.53
C ALA A 779 14.55 -5.74 16.85
N MET A 780 15.07 -5.30 15.70
CA MET A 780 16.20 -5.96 15.04
C MET A 780 17.46 -5.92 15.91
N LYS A 781 17.74 -4.80 16.60
CA LYS A 781 18.88 -4.67 17.52
C LYS A 781 18.88 -5.75 18.60
N ILE A 782 17.74 -5.98 19.23
CA ILE A 782 17.62 -6.96 20.32
C ILE A 782 17.81 -8.40 19.79
N ASN A 783 17.52 -8.64 18.52
CA ASN A 783 17.62 -9.97 17.89
C ASN A 783 19.02 -10.29 17.33
N THR A 784 20.00 -9.37 17.41
CA THR A 784 21.38 -9.61 16.94
C THR A 784 22.19 -10.45 17.94
N ALA A 785 23.29 -11.06 17.45
CA ALA A 785 24.16 -11.93 18.24
C ALA A 785 24.79 -11.23 19.46
N GLU A 786 25.00 -9.91 19.40
CA GLU A 786 25.53 -9.11 20.51
C GLU A 786 24.64 -9.14 21.77
N TYR A 787 23.31 -9.25 21.59
CA TYR A 787 22.36 -9.39 22.71
C TYR A 787 21.96 -10.83 23.01
N LYS A 788 22.29 -11.81 22.15
CA LYS A 788 22.09 -13.24 22.46
C LYS A 788 22.97 -13.72 23.62
N ASN A 789 24.12 -13.08 23.83
CA ASN A 789 25.04 -13.40 24.93
C ASN A 789 24.67 -12.67 26.24
N VAL A 790 23.77 -11.68 26.19
CA VAL A 790 23.29 -10.93 27.35
C VAL A 790 21.79 -11.23 27.53
N ASN A 791 21.52 -12.29 28.29
CA ASN A 791 20.20 -12.77 28.76
C ASN A 791 19.31 -13.58 27.79
N TYR A 792 19.21 -14.88 28.09
CA TYR A 792 18.15 -15.81 27.66
C TYR A 792 16.73 -15.44 28.16
N SER A 793 16.51 -14.24 28.69
CA SER A 793 15.37 -13.93 29.57
C SER A 793 14.67 -12.61 29.27
N LEU A 794 14.60 -12.15 28.01
CA LEU A 794 13.65 -11.09 27.65
C LEU A 794 12.36 -11.71 27.08
N PRO A 795 11.22 -11.69 27.80
CA PRO A 795 9.92 -12.14 27.30
C PRO A 795 9.56 -11.54 25.94
N ILE A 796 10.05 -10.33 25.66
CA ILE A 796 9.84 -9.60 24.40
C ILE A 796 10.30 -10.36 23.15
N LEU A 797 11.38 -11.15 23.23
CA LEU A 797 11.89 -11.93 22.10
C LEU A 797 10.90 -13.01 21.63
N LYS A 798 10.02 -13.48 22.53
CA LYS A 798 8.94 -14.41 22.19
C LYS A 798 7.78 -13.71 21.47
N LEU A 799 7.62 -12.40 21.71
CA LEU A 799 6.60 -11.58 21.08
C LEU A 799 7.02 -11.07 19.70
N ILE A 800 8.31 -10.91 19.41
CA ILE A 800 8.78 -10.41 18.10
C ILE A 800 8.61 -11.49 17.01
N ASN A 801 8.11 -11.07 15.84
CA ASN A 801 7.97 -11.93 14.67
C ASN A 801 9.34 -12.19 14.02
N LYS A 802 9.87 -13.40 14.24
CA LYS A 802 11.19 -13.81 13.75
C LYS A 802 11.28 -13.88 12.22
N ASP A 803 10.21 -14.30 11.55
CA ASP A 803 10.16 -14.38 10.10
C ASP A 803 10.24 -12.98 9.49
N ASN A 804 9.52 -12.01 10.10
CA ASN A 804 9.61 -10.62 9.69
C ASN A 804 11.02 -10.06 9.93
N MET A 805 11.64 -10.35 11.08
CA MET A 805 13.02 -9.91 11.33
C MET A 805 14.02 -10.48 10.32
N ALA A 806 13.88 -11.75 9.95
CA ALA A 806 14.70 -12.35 8.90
C ALA A 806 14.48 -11.67 7.54
N ASN A 807 13.21 -11.40 7.19
CA ASN A 807 12.87 -10.65 5.98
C ASN A 807 13.46 -9.23 6.00
N LEU A 808 13.37 -8.48 7.10
CA LEU A 808 13.95 -7.14 7.21
C LEU A 808 15.48 -7.16 7.08
N TYR A 809 16.14 -8.19 7.63
CA TYR A 809 17.58 -8.37 7.46
C TYR A 809 17.95 -8.62 5.99
N MET A 810 17.18 -9.44 5.28
CA MET A 810 17.35 -9.65 3.84
C MET A 810 17.13 -8.36 3.05
N VAL A 811 16.05 -7.63 3.36
CA VAL A 811 15.74 -6.34 2.72
C VAL A 811 16.88 -5.34 2.93
N LYS A 812 17.40 -5.22 4.15
CA LYS A 812 18.57 -4.39 4.48
C LYS A 812 19.74 -4.73 3.56
N ASN A 813 20.18 -6.00 3.56
CA ASN A 813 21.36 -6.42 2.81
C ASN A 813 21.21 -6.16 1.31
N GLN A 814 20.04 -6.43 0.75
CA GLN A 814 19.79 -6.22 -0.68
C GLN A 814 19.75 -4.75 -1.07
N ILE A 815 19.17 -3.89 -0.23
CA ILE A 815 19.23 -2.44 -0.46
C ILE A 815 20.69 -1.98 -0.45
N PHE A 816 21.51 -2.47 0.47
CA PHE A 816 22.94 -2.16 0.45
C PHE A 816 23.65 -2.69 -0.77
N GLU A 817 23.35 -3.90 -1.22
CA GLU A 817 23.92 -4.43 -2.47
C GLU A 817 23.56 -3.53 -3.66
N VAL A 818 22.31 -3.07 -3.75
CA VAL A 818 21.90 -2.09 -4.76
C VAL A 818 22.71 -0.80 -4.60
N LEU A 819 22.77 -0.22 -3.41
CA LEU A 819 23.50 1.03 -3.18
C LEU A 819 25.01 0.89 -3.48
N LYS A 820 25.65 -0.22 -3.08
CA LYS A 820 27.06 -0.51 -3.37
C LYS A 820 27.30 -0.67 -4.88
N ASN A 821 26.37 -1.31 -5.60
CA ASN A 821 26.47 -1.46 -7.05
C ASN A 821 26.30 -0.12 -7.79
N GLU A 822 25.43 0.76 -7.29
CA GLU A 822 25.23 2.12 -7.85
C GLU A 822 26.41 3.04 -7.53
N PHE A 823 27.04 2.87 -6.37
CA PHE A 823 28.00 3.81 -5.81
C PHE A 823 29.33 3.11 -5.46
N GLN A 824 29.89 2.35 -6.41
CA GLN A 824 31.03 1.44 -6.19
C GLN A 824 32.28 2.10 -5.59
N ASN A 825 32.49 3.38 -5.88
CA ASN A 825 33.65 4.16 -5.43
C ASN A 825 33.36 4.98 -4.16
N THR A 826 32.27 4.69 -3.45
CA THR A 826 31.90 5.37 -2.21
C THR A 826 32.07 4.45 -1.01
N ASP A 827 32.80 4.89 0.01
CA ASP A 827 32.92 4.16 1.27
C ASP A 827 31.59 4.20 2.04
N PHE A 828 30.81 3.11 1.94
CA PHE A 828 29.67 2.85 2.81
C PHE A 828 30.12 2.06 4.03
N HIS A 829 30.20 2.72 5.18
CA HIS A 829 30.35 2.01 6.44
C HIS A 829 28.98 1.62 6.97
N GLU A 830 28.81 0.34 7.31
CA GLU A 830 27.70 -0.13 8.13
C GLU A 830 28.00 0.29 9.58
N TYR A 831 27.21 1.21 10.13
CA TYR A 831 27.37 1.62 11.54
C TYR A 831 26.55 0.75 12.49
N GLY A 832 25.77 -0.19 11.96
CA GLY A 832 24.94 -1.09 12.75
C GLY A 832 23.71 -0.38 13.31
N VAL A 833 23.04 -1.03 14.24
CA VAL A 833 21.78 -0.51 14.78
C VAL A 833 22.02 0.52 15.87
N SER A 834 21.56 1.75 15.63
CA SER A 834 21.72 2.89 16.55
C SER A 834 21.19 2.60 17.96
N SER A 835 21.69 3.36 18.95
CA SER A 835 21.20 3.28 20.32
C SER A 835 19.81 3.91 20.45
N ASN A 836 18.96 3.33 21.30
CA ASN A 836 17.67 3.92 21.68
C ASN A 836 17.82 4.96 22.81
N LYS A 837 19.05 5.38 23.12
CA LYS A 837 19.37 6.43 24.09
C LYS A 837 19.48 7.79 23.43
N ASP A 838 18.95 8.82 24.09
CA ASP A 838 18.92 10.19 23.58
C ASP A 838 20.31 10.82 23.38
N SER A 839 21.35 10.21 23.96
CA SER A 839 22.75 10.51 23.69
C SER A 839 23.23 10.03 22.32
N SER A 840 22.46 9.27 21.56
CA SER A 840 22.87 8.76 20.24
C SER A 840 22.77 9.84 19.16
N ALA A 841 23.91 10.32 18.64
CA ALA A 841 23.94 11.27 17.54
C ALA A 841 23.22 10.76 16.28
N GLN A 842 23.47 9.48 15.93
CA GLN A 842 22.86 8.82 14.78
C GLN A 842 21.32 8.78 14.86
N MET A 843 20.75 8.54 16.05
CA MET A 843 19.31 8.47 16.19
C MET A 843 18.63 9.83 15.95
N HIS A 844 19.25 10.94 16.38
CA HIS A 844 18.75 12.28 16.04
C HIS A 844 18.80 12.58 14.55
N VAL A 845 19.84 12.09 13.85
CA VAL A 845 19.92 12.19 12.38
C VAL A 845 18.83 11.34 11.72
N ILE A 846 18.62 10.09 12.16
CA ILE A 846 17.54 9.23 11.69
C ILE A 846 16.19 9.94 11.84
N MET A 847 15.88 10.47 13.02
CA MET A 847 14.64 11.22 13.27
C MET A 847 14.51 12.45 12.37
N SER A 848 15.61 13.17 12.10
CA SER A 848 15.64 14.30 11.17
C SER A 848 15.32 13.88 9.73
N LEU A 849 15.86 12.75 9.28
CA LEU A 849 15.58 12.20 7.95
C LEU A 849 14.14 11.68 7.83
N LEU A 850 13.58 11.11 8.90
CA LEU A 850 12.15 10.74 8.93
C LEU A 850 11.25 11.98 8.80
N VAL A 851 11.62 13.11 9.42
CA VAL A 851 10.93 14.40 9.16
C VAL A 851 10.98 14.76 7.68
N LYS A 852 12.15 14.64 7.03
CA LYS A 852 12.29 14.90 5.59
C LYS A 852 11.38 13.99 4.75
N SER A 853 11.21 12.74 5.16
CA SER A 853 10.42 11.73 4.42
C SER A 853 8.91 11.89 4.60
N PHE A 854 8.46 12.18 5.82
CA PHE A 854 7.04 12.21 6.15
C PHE A 854 6.42 13.60 6.08
N TYR A 855 7.20 14.67 5.95
CA TYR A 855 6.65 16.00 5.67
C TYR A 855 5.78 15.98 4.38
N PRO A 856 4.56 16.56 4.38
CA PRO A 856 3.99 17.52 5.34
C PRO A 856 3.16 16.93 6.50
N ASN A 857 3.27 15.63 6.77
CA ASN A 857 2.48 14.93 7.78
C ASN A 857 2.94 15.24 9.21
N ILE A 858 2.64 16.45 9.67
CA ILE A 858 2.96 16.94 11.01
C ILE A 858 1.67 17.14 11.80
N ALA A 859 1.71 16.87 13.10
CA ALA A 859 0.65 17.26 14.01
C ALA A 859 1.22 17.85 15.31
N ILE A 860 0.40 18.70 15.94
CA ILE A 860 0.73 19.46 17.14
C ILE A 860 -0.13 18.98 18.29
N GLN A 861 0.50 18.66 19.42
CA GLN A 861 -0.20 18.26 20.62
C GLN A 861 -1.06 19.42 21.16
N SER A 862 -2.36 19.18 21.35
CA SER A 862 -3.30 20.17 21.88
C SER A 862 -3.45 20.03 23.40
N LYS A 863 -4.07 18.93 23.86
CA LYS A 863 -4.22 18.60 25.29
C LYS A 863 -4.16 17.08 25.47
N LYS A 864 -3.39 16.61 26.45
CA LYS A 864 -3.19 15.18 26.74
C LYS A 864 -2.78 14.39 25.48
N ARG A 865 -3.66 13.50 24.99
CA ARG A 865 -3.43 12.59 23.86
C ARG A 865 -4.01 13.06 22.53
N ALA A 866 -4.58 14.26 22.49
CA ALA A 866 -5.19 14.78 21.27
C ALA A 866 -4.21 15.69 20.52
N PHE A 867 -4.19 15.53 19.20
CA PHE A 867 -3.30 16.25 18.29
C PHE A 867 -4.13 17.03 17.27
N ILE A 868 -3.54 18.08 16.71
CA ILE A 868 -4.10 18.91 15.65
C ILE A 868 -3.18 18.79 14.44
N ASP A 869 -3.66 18.30 13.30
CA ASP A 869 -2.84 18.28 12.07
C ASP A 869 -2.64 19.67 11.45
N MET A 870 -1.81 19.74 10.41
CA MET A 870 -1.54 20.97 9.66
C MET A 870 -2.77 21.55 8.94
N GLU A 871 -3.86 20.78 8.83
CA GLU A 871 -5.13 21.23 8.27
C GLU A 871 -6.11 21.74 9.35
N GLY A 872 -5.76 21.62 10.63
CA GLY A 872 -6.53 22.10 11.78
C GLY A 872 -7.46 21.07 12.41
N TYR A 873 -7.43 19.81 11.98
CA TYR A 873 -8.30 18.76 12.52
C TYR A 873 -7.76 18.19 13.81
N LYS A 874 -8.64 18.05 14.81
CA LYS A 874 -8.32 17.29 16.02
C LYS A 874 -8.40 15.79 15.74
N VAL A 875 -7.28 15.10 15.89
CA VAL A 875 -7.11 13.68 15.55
C VAL A 875 -6.59 12.90 16.77
N GLY A 876 -7.10 11.68 16.93
CA GLY A 876 -6.62 10.75 17.96
C GLY A 876 -5.40 9.96 17.52
N LEU A 877 -4.91 9.08 18.39
CA LEU A 877 -3.80 8.17 18.07
C LEU A 877 -4.30 6.73 17.98
N ASN A 878 -3.63 5.91 17.18
CA ASN A 878 -3.84 4.46 17.21
C ASN A 878 -3.55 3.91 18.61
N LYS A 879 -4.39 2.99 19.11
CA LYS A 879 -4.32 2.40 20.46
C LYS A 879 -2.96 1.76 20.76
N ILE A 880 -2.31 1.17 19.76
CA ILE A 880 -1.01 0.49 19.92
C ILE A 880 0.19 1.40 19.64
N SER A 881 -0.02 2.68 19.34
CA SER A 881 1.09 3.64 19.21
C SER A 881 1.77 3.82 20.56
N VAL A 882 3.09 3.94 20.57
CA VAL A 882 3.87 4.27 21.77
C VAL A 882 3.35 5.54 22.44
N LEU A 883 2.88 6.54 21.67
CA LEU A 883 2.31 7.77 22.20
C LEU A 883 0.94 7.57 22.91
N SER A 884 0.20 6.52 22.55
CA SER A 884 -1.05 6.13 23.22
C SER A 884 -0.80 5.34 24.51
N ILE A 885 0.26 4.52 24.50
CA ILE A 885 0.62 3.62 25.59
C ILE A 885 1.32 4.39 26.71
N ASP A 886 2.26 5.28 26.39
CA ASP A 886 2.95 6.14 27.34
C ASP A 886 1.96 7.14 27.96
N LYS A 887 1.47 6.85 29.18
CA LYS A 887 0.41 7.60 29.86
C LYS A 887 0.90 8.80 30.66
N ASN A 888 2.19 8.91 30.93
CA ASN A 888 2.68 9.77 32.00
C ASN A 888 3.57 10.90 31.46
N ASN A 889 4.25 10.72 30.31
CA ASN A 889 5.26 11.69 29.84
C ASN A 889 4.75 12.64 28.76
N TYR A 890 3.46 12.94 28.72
CA TYR A 890 2.88 13.88 27.73
C TYR A 890 3.45 15.29 27.84
N GLU A 891 3.90 15.65 29.03
CA GLU A 891 4.31 16.99 29.40
C GLU A 891 5.81 17.23 29.26
N ASP A 892 6.61 16.17 29.21
CA ASP A 892 8.08 16.21 29.21
C ASP A 892 8.68 15.99 27.81
N ARG A 893 7.86 16.08 26.77
CA ARG A 893 8.24 15.84 25.38
C ARG A 893 7.86 17.00 24.46
N SER A 894 8.51 17.06 23.30
CA SER A 894 8.16 18.00 22.24
C SER A 894 6.69 17.86 21.84
N PRO A 895 5.95 18.97 21.61
CA PRO A 895 4.54 18.90 21.19
C PRO A 895 4.38 18.47 19.73
N PHE A 896 5.46 18.39 18.95
CA PHE A 896 5.41 18.06 17.53
C PHE A 896 5.56 16.56 17.30
N ILE A 897 4.72 16.04 16.41
CA ILE A 897 4.83 14.67 15.91
C ILE A 897 4.84 14.66 14.38
N ILE A 898 5.50 13.67 13.81
CA ILE A 898 5.27 13.24 12.43
C ILE A 898 4.44 11.96 12.42
N TYR A 899 3.66 11.75 11.36
CA TYR A 899 2.88 10.54 11.17
C TYR A 899 3.00 9.98 9.75
N SER A 900 2.91 8.65 9.61
CA SER A 900 2.91 8.02 8.29
C SER A 900 1.57 8.20 7.57
N GLN A 901 0.45 7.94 8.27
CA GLN A 901 -0.89 7.98 7.67
C GLN A 901 -1.93 8.53 8.66
N LYS A 902 -2.91 9.27 8.12
CA LYS A 902 -4.14 9.66 8.83
C LYS A 902 -5.25 8.71 8.44
N ILE A 903 -5.64 7.80 9.33
CA ILE A 903 -6.71 6.83 9.07
C ILE A 903 -8.05 7.44 9.48
N ILE A 904 -8.97 7.52 8.53
CA ILE A 904 -10.37 7.89 8.77
C ILE A 904 -11.21 6.61 8.79
N THR A 905 -11.82 6.34 9.94
CA THR A 905 -12.84 5.28 10.14
C THR A 905 -14.07 5.90 10.83
N LYS A 906 -14.78 5.17 11.70
CA LYS A 906 -15.70 5.77 12.68
C LYS A 906 -15.01 6.81 13.56
N TYR A 907 -13.70 6.66 13.78
CA TYR A 907 -12.86 7.63 14.47
C TYR A 907 -11.62 7.93 13.63
N THR A 908 -11.22 9.20 13.58
CA THR A 908 -10.00 9.63 12.90
C THR A 908 -8.80 9.45 13.82
N MET A 909 -7.76 8.77 13.34
CA MET A 909 -6.55 8.50 14.10
C MET A 909 -5.29 8.58 13.24
N PHE A 910 -4.18 8.99 13.84
CA PHE A 910 -2.87 8.83 13.21
C PHE A 910 -2.33 7.41 13.41
N LYS A 911 -1.68 6.91 12.36
CA LYS A 911 -0.96 5.65 12.32
C LYS A 911 0.53 5.95 12.21
N GLU A 912 1.30 5.24 13.03
CA GLU A 912 2.77 5.33 13.14
C GLU A 912 3.21 6.77 13.40
N CYS A 913 3.39 7.09 14.68
CA CYS A 913 3.66 8.45 15.13
C CYS A 913 5.03 8.52 15.79
N SER A 914 5.74 9.62 15.55
CA SER A 914 7.03 9.89 16.19
C SER A 914 7.12 11.31 16.69
N VAL A 915 7.54 11.46 17.95
CA VAL A 915 7.86 12.77 18.54
C VAL A 915 9.12 13.31 17.89
N VAL A 916 9.07 14.57 17.45
CA VAL A 916 10.19 15.26 16.78
C VAL A 916 10.44 16.62 17.41
N SER A 917 11.68 17.10 17.39
CA SER A 917 12.02 18.42 17.90
C SER A 917 11.67 19.51 16.88
N PRO A 918 11.39 20.76 17.31
CA PRO A 918 11.19 21.86 16.38
C PRO A 918 12.43 22.13 15.51
N LEU A 919 13.63 21.82 16.00
CA LEU A 919 14.87 21.99 15.23
C LEU A 919 14.97 20.99 14.07
N GLN A 920 14.47 19.77 14.25
CA GLN A 920 14.33 18.80 13.15
C GLN A 920 13.33 19.29 12.09
N LEU A 921 12.26 19.97 12.51
CA LEU A 921 11.32 20.64 11.60
C LEU A 921 11.99 21.81 10.86
N LEU A 922 12.78 22.64 11.56
CA LEU A 922 13.53 23.75 10.94
C LEU A 922 14.55 23.26 9.89
N LEU A 923 15.15 22.08 10.09
CA LEU A 923 16.07 21.47 9.12
C LEU A 923 15.37 20.95 7.86
N PHE A 924 14.26 20.21 8.01
CA PHE A 924 13.70 19.43 6.90
C PHE A 924 12.18 19.55 6.67
N GLY A 925 11.43 20.02 7.66
CA GLY A 925 9.96 19.97 7.68
C GLY A 925 9.28 21.32 7.46
N TYR A 926 9.47 21.91 6.28
CA TYR A 926 8.83 23.18 5.90
C TYR A 926 8.58 23.27 4.38
N LYS A 927 7.55 24.04 3.99
CA LYS A 927 7.24 24.41 2.60
C LYS A 927 7.46 25.90 2.38
N GLU A 928 7.03 26.72 3.32
CA GLU A 928 7.19 28.17 3.28
C GLU A 928 7.83 28.69 4.55
N VAL A 929 8.82 29.57 4.37
CA VAL A 929 9.45 30.28 5.48
C VAL A 929 9.32 31.77 5.21
N ILE A 930 8.80 32.50 6.21
CA ILE A 930 8.52 33.92 6.13
C ILE A 930 9.27 34.64 7.23
N TYR A 931 9.98 35.71 6.88
CA TYR A 931 10.57 36.62 7.85
C TYR A 931 9.60 37.76 8.18
N LYS A 932 9.32 37.99 9.47
CA LYS A 932 8.42 39.05 9.95
C LYS A 932 9.13 40.22 10.65
N GLY A 933 10.46 40.31 10.58
CA GLY A 933 11.23 41.34 11.30
C GLY A 933 11.77 40.86 12.66
N GLY A 934 12.78 41.55 13.19
CA GLY A 934 13.48 41.15 14.42
C GLY A 934 14.16 39.79 14.29
N ASN A 935 14.05 38.93 15.31
CA ASN A 935 14.59 37.56 15.35
C ASN A 935 13.52 36.48 15.03
N LYS A 936 12.45 36.83 14.31
CA LYS A 936 11.31 35.92 14.11
C LYS A 936 11.23 35.36 12.70
N LEU A 937 11.39 34.04 12.59
CA LEU A 937 11.12 33.26 11.39
C LEU A 937 9.83 32.46 11.56
N ILE A 938 8.97 32.46 10.55
CA ILE A 938 7.70 31.73 10.57
C ILE A 938 7.73 30.61 9.55
N ILE A 939 7.54 29.39 10.02
CA ILE A 939 7.42 28.19 9.20
C ILE A 939 5.95 27.85 8.99
N ASP A 940 5.55 27.71 7.73
CA ASP A 940 4.22 27.29 7.28
C ASP A 940 3.07 28.02 7.98
N ASP A 941 3.25 29.31 8.30
CA ASP A 941 2.33 30.18 9.06
C ASP A 941 1.97 29.72 10.49
N ILE A 942 2.61 28.66 11.00
CA ILE A 942 2.21 27.97 12.23
C ILE A 942 3.28 28.09 13.32
N ILE A 943 4.54 27.83 12.98
CA ILE A 943 5.63 27.75 13.97
C ILE A 943 6.49 29.01 13.88
N ILE A 944 6.61 29.75 14.99
CA ILE A 944 7.42 30.96 15.08
C ILE A 944 8.73 30.60 15.80
N PHE A 945 9.84 30.64 15.08
CA PHE A 945 11.17 30.52 15.65
C PHE A 945 11.70 31.90 16.03
N ASP A 946 12.02 32.07 17.31
CA ASP A 946 12.83 33.17 17.82
C ASP A 946 14.31 32.72 17.76
N ILE A 947 14.98 33.13 16.69
CA ILE A 947 16.34 32.74 16.29
C ILE A 947 16.94 33.87 15.45
N ASP A 948 18.27 34.04 15.51
CA ASP A 948 18.95 34.96 14.58
C ASP A 948 18.51 34.66 13.13
N PRO A 949 17.98 35.64 12.38
CA PRO A 949 17.41 35.36 11.07
C PRO A 949 18.44 34.84 10.07
N LYS A 950 19.69 35.28 10.18
CA LYS A 950 20.76 34.83 9.28
C LYS A 950 21.15 33.39 9.62
N PHE A 951 21.22 33.06 10.90
CA PHE A 951 21.45 31.70 11.36
C PHE A 951 20.34 30.75 10.91
N GLY A 952 19.08 31.14 11.10
CA GLY A 952 17.94 30.36 10.63
C GLY A 952 17.94 30.19 9.11
N GLN A 953 18.25 31.24 8.34
CA GLN A 953 18.44 31.15 6.88
C GLN A 953 19.52 30.12 6.53
N MET A 954 20.68 30.17 7.19
CA MET A 954 21.76 29.21 6.93
C MET A 954 21.35 27.76 7.27
N ILE A 955 20.62 27.52 8.37
CA ILE A 955 20.12 26.19 8.73
C ILE A 955 19.15 25.66 7.66
N ILE A 956 18.19 26.48 7.25
CA ILE A 956 17.18 26.14 6.24
C ILE A 956 17.88 25.72 4.93
N TYR A 957 18.86 26.49 4.48
CA TYR A 957 19.55 26.24 3.22
C TYR A 957 20.52 25.04 3.25
N LEU A 958 20.82 24.45 4.43
CA LEU A 958 21.57 23.19 4.50
C LEU A 958 20.90 22.06 3.70
N LYS A 959 19.56 22.03 3.69
CA LYS A 959 18.78 21.05 2.90
C LYS A 959 19.13 21.09 1.41
N VAL A 960 19.38 22.28 0.87
CA VAL A 960 19.72 22.46 -0.55
C VAL A 960 21.13 21.95 -0.83
N ILE A 961 22.09 22.18 0.07
CA ILE A 961 23.46 21.64 -0.06
C ILE A 961 23.43 20.11 0.01
N ILE A 962 22.61 19.53 0.89
CA ILE A 962 22.39 18.08 0.98
C ILE A 962 21.82 17.52 -0.33
N ASP A 963 20.79 18.17 -0.90
CA ASP A 963 20.19 17.71 -2.15
C ASP A 963 21.16 17.85 -3.35
N ASN A 964 22.02 18.87 -3.35
CA ASN A 964 23.11 19.00 -4.33
C ASN A 964 24.16 17.89 -4.20
N LEU A 965 24.61 17.57 -2.99
CA LEU A 965 25.51 16.43 -2.76
C LEU A 965 24.89 15.12 -3.23
N LEU A 966 23.59 14.93 -2.96
CA LEU A 966 22.87 13.74 -3.38
C LEU A 966 22.82 13.64 -4.90
N GLN A 967 22.54 14.75 -5.59
CA GLN A 967 22.57 14.83 -7.04
C GLN A 967 23.96 14.48 -7.59
N SER A 968 25.02 15.06 -7.02
CA SER A 968 26.41 14.75 -7.35
C SER A 968 26.72 13.26 -7.23
N LEU A 969 26.33 12.65 -6.10
CA LEU A 969 26.50 11.22 -5.84
C LEU A 969 25.74 10.36 -6.86
N CYS A 970 24.47 10.68 -7.11
CA CYS A 970 23.63 9.97 -8.10
C CYS A 970 24.13 10.13 -9.54
N ALA A 971 24.75 11.27 -9.88
CA ALA A 971 25.23 11.54 -11.22
C ALA A 971 26.59 10.86 -11.52
N ARG A 972 27.52 10.88 -10.56
CA ARG A 972 28.88 10.34 -10.75
C ARG A 972 29.12 8.95 -10.18
N GLY A 973 28.28 8.49 -9.25
CA GLY A 973 28.52 7.27 -8.49
C GLY A 973 29.49 7.45 -7.30
N PHE A 974 30.05 8.65 -7.12
CA PHE A 974 31.00 8.98 -6.05
C PHE A 974 30.98 10.46 -5.72
N LEU A 975 31.53 10.81 -4.55
CA LEU A 975 31.80 12.20 -4.14
C LEU A 975 33.29 12.51 -4.34
N SER A 976 33.62 13.71 -4.81
CA SER A 976 35.01 14.19 -4.83
C SER A 976 35.54 14.38 -3.41
N GLU A 977 36.86 14.51 -3.24
CA GLU A 977 37.47 14.78 -1.92
C GLU A 977 36.85 16.01 -1.24
N LYS A 978 36.64 17.10 -1.99
CA LYS A 978 35.97 18.31 -1.49
C LYS A 978 34.54 18.00 -1.03
N GLU A 979 33.77 17.25 -1.81
CA GLU A 979 32.38 16.91 -1.46
C GLU A 979 32.28 15.91 -0.33
N GLN A 980 33.25 15.03 -0.19
CA GLN A 980 33.35 14.14 0.95
C GLN A 980 33.66 14.94 2.23
N ALA A 981 34.54 15.94 2.16
CA ALA A 981 34.72 16.90 3.26
C ALA A 981 33.42 17.64 3.58
N ILE A 982 32.70 18.18 2.57
CA ILE A 982 31.38 18.83 2.75
C ILE A 982 30.41 17.88 3.46
N LYS A 983 30.33 16.61 3.02
CA LYS A 983 29.47 15.58 3.63
C LYS A 983 29.77 15.45 5.14
N TYR A 984 31.04 15.40 5.54
CA TYR A 984 31.43 15.32 6.96
C TYR A 984 31.01 16.57 7.74
N TYR A 985 31.28 17.77 7.22
CA TYR A 985 30.85 19.03 7.85
C TYR A 985 29.33 19.08 8.02
N ILE A 986 28.57 18.77 6.97
CA ILE A 986 27.10 18.78 7.00
C ILE A 986 26.54 17.77 7.99
N ARG A 987 27.08 16.55 8.02
CA ARG A 987 26.65 15.53 8.98
C ARG A 987 26.79 16.03 10.41
N ASN A 988 27.94 16.61 10.75
CA ASN A 988 28.20 17.21 12.06
C ASN A 988 27.23 18.37 12.38
N LEU A 989 27.00 19.27 11.41
CA LEU A 989 26.05 20.37 11.59
C LEU A 989 24.62 19.87 11.85
N VAL A 990 24.16 18.84 11.13
CA VAL A 990 22.83 18.24 11.34
C VAL A 990 22.74 17.58 12.72
N GLU A 991 23.79 16.85 13.15
CA GLU A 991 23.89 16.28 14.50
C GLU A 991 23.77 17.37 15.59
N ARG A 992 24.45 18.50 15.43
CA ARG A 992 24.44 19.61 16.39
C ARG A 992 23.15 20.42 16.37
N VAL A 993 22.62 20.74 15.18
CA VAL A 993 21.37 21.51 15.04
C VAL A 993 20.18 20.70 15.58
N SER A 994 20.10 19.40 15.30
CA SER A 994 18.98 18.56 15.78
C SER A 994 18.92 18.41 17.31
N THR A 995 20.00 18.78 18.02
CA THR A 995 20.17 18.58 19.47
C THR A 995 20.34 19.86 20.28
N MET A 996 20.19 21.04 19.66
CA MET A 996 20.26 22.31 20.41
C MET A 996 19.13 22.42 21.45
N GLY A 997 19.38 23.23 22.48
CA GLY A 997 18.36 23.58 23.46
C GLY A 997 17.30 24.50 22.87
N TYR A 998 16.07 24.37 23.36
CA TYR A 998 14.97 25.25 22.99
C TYR A 998 13.92 25.36 24.10
N THR A 999 13.17 26.46 24.10
CA THR A 999 12.03 26.67 24.99
C THR A 999 10.75 26.83 24.17
N ILE A 1000 9.71 26.09 24.54
CA ILE A 1000 8.38 26.17 23.91
C ILE A 1000 7.31 26.03 24.99
N ASN A 1001 6.24 26.83 24.92
CA ASN A 1001 5.13 26.82 25.89
C ASN A 1001 5.59 26.92 27.36
N GLY A 1002 6.65 27.70 27.62
CA GLY A 1002 7.22 27.87 28.96
C GLY A 1002 8.07 26.70 29.47
N LYS A 1003 8.26 25.64 28.68
CA LYS A 1003 9.10 24.49 29.01
C LYS A 1003 10.42 24.54 28.25
N THR A 1004 11.51 24.30 28.97
CA THR A 1004 12.88 24.33 28.43
C THR A 1004 13.40 22.92 28.25
N PHE A 1005 13.79 22.60 27.02
CA PHE A 1005 14.45 21.37 26.64
C PHE A 1005 15.95 21.66 26.50
N PRO A 1006 16.81 21.08 27.36
CA PRO A 1006 18.23 21.36 27.33
C PRO A 1006 18.90 20.73 26.10
N LYS A 1007 20.05 21.31 25.71
CA LYS A 1007 20.94 20.72 24.70
C LYS A 1007 21.32 19.30 25.10
N LYS A 1008 21.28 18.37 24.14
CA LYS A 1008 21.61 16.95 24.40
C LYS A 1008 23.11 16.71 24.33
N ASN A 1009 23.63 15.92 25.27
CA ASN A 1009 25.02 15.47 25.26
C ASN A 1009 25.12 14.18 24.43
N LEU A 1010 25.88 14.25 23.33
CA LEU A 1010 25.96 13.18 22.34
C LEU A 1010 27.17 12.26 22.55
N ILE A 1011 26.98 10.98 22.22
CA ILE A 1011 27.97 9.93 22.13
C ILE A 1011 28.07 9.49 20.66
N GLY A 1012 29.28 9.19 20.20
CA GLY A 1012 29.54 8.76 18.82
C GLY A 1012 29.40 9.88 17.80
N VAL A 1013 29.77 11.10 18.19
CA VAL A 1013 29.76 12.30 17.34
C VAL A 1013 30.72 12.19 16.16
N THR A 1014 30.39 12.82 15.04
CA THR A 1014 31.30 12.92 13.90
C THR A 1014 32.42 13.91 14.23
N ARG A 1015 33.66 13.44 14.30
CA ARG A 1015 34.83 14.29 14.53
C ARG A 1015 35.09 15.20 13.34
N VAL A 1016 35.00 16.52 13.54
CA VAL A 1016 35.18 17.51 12.47
C VAL A 1016 35.87 18.75 13.03
N ASN A 1017 36.91 19.19 12.33
CA ASN A 1017 37.66 20.39 12.67
C ASN A 1017 37.21 21.59 11.81
N PHE A 1018 36.25 22.37 12.29
CA PHE A 1018 35.79 23.57 11.58
C PHE A 1018 36.85 24.68 11.52
N GLN A 1019 37.89 24.64 12.35
CA GLN A 1019 38.97 25.64 12.30
C GLN A 1019 39.71 25.62 10.96
N GLU A 1020 39.78 24.47 10.28
CA GLU A 1020 40.39 24.32 8.94
C GLU A 1020 39.69 25.16 7.86
N ILE A 1021 38.40 25.45 8.05
CA ILE A 1021 37.60 26.26 7.13
C ILE A 1021 37.25 27.64 7.73
N GLY A 1022 37.93 28.04 8.82
CA GLY A 1022 37.73 29.35 9.47
C GLY A 1022 36.57 29.40 10.47
N GLY A 1023 36.10 28.25 10.95
CA GLY A 1023 35.15 28.12 12.07
C GLY A 1023 35.82 28.17 13.43
N MET A 1024 35.05 27.89 14.48
CA MET A 1024 35.50 28.01 15.87
C MET A 1024 35.84 26.66 16.50
N THR A 1025 35.08 25.61 16.19
CA THR A 1025 35.17 24.36 16.94
C THR A 1025 36.09 23.33 16.28
N ASN A 1026 36.85 22.63 17.10
CA ASN A 1026 37.39 21.32 16.78
C ASN A 1026 36.56 20.30 17.57
N TRP A 1027 35.46 19.83 16.96
CA TRP A 1027 34.50 18.97 17.64
C TRP A 1027 35.00 17.53 17.54
N MET A 1028 35.58 17.01 18.63
CA MET A 1028 36.16 15.66 18.74
C MET A 1028 35.35 14.69 19.58
#